data_AF-A0A953TJT2-F1
#
_entry.id   AF-A0A953TJT2-F1
#
_cell.length_a   1.000
_cell.length_b   1.000
_cell.length_c   1.000
_cell.angle_alpha   90.00
_cell.angle_beta   90.00
_cell.angle_gamma   90.00
#
_symmetry.space_group_name_H-M   'P 1'
#
loop_
_entity.id
_entity.type
_entity.pdbx_description
1 polymer ?
#
loop_
_entity_poly.entity_id
_entity_poly.type
_entity_poly.pdbx_seq_one_letter_code
_entity_poly.pdbx_strand_id
1 'polypeptide(L)'
;MTLNSPKISSFLSILLLAGLLASPARGSQSAGAAGQSAPEGRPRVSQEIQFFGDQSWVDTGFDVQAGERVIFTSTGTLRYPDAGQANGPEGLPRGWGDLVRSLPLNDEGRGAVIGRVGDASVAQPFLIGARRDVTIRMGGRLSLGINQGSKDRAEGAYRVRVEIYPAAPGGATPSDFASLRDVPTIPGVDAALFAKVPRRNGDKDGNPGDMINFLILGSEQTVVRAFELAGWVKVDRSPRDAVLHGLVASLSKESYVQMPMSELYLFGRFQDYGFAHAEPLRVVTTRHHLRLWKAPFSVNGRVVWVGAATHDIGLERDNRNNGVTHKIDPNIDEERDYVSQTLSATGLFALRSYFLPANPLLQAKTATGGSFHSNGKVLILQSAEASRNLSTQFTDIFCGVMNKEHPDGTDFAGCNIYLEDQPSGPAKALGPLASNYRILVIPGVLSSCQNNVQAFQQGQEHLRKIHGLTVDFLQMPNDSSMANAERIAAYLREAMRTDPRKFIVVTYSKGAPDFMEALPYNPEVRSAVAAYVTIAGAVGGTPIAETMPAMAQRYVDALHLGSCQGNLTEAFWSLRSDVRKAFLTDHPDLGLPAFSLAAVSEPGNTSNMLQENWRVLAAYDKRNDSQLLQSDTLVPNGYYLGVARTDHLAVALGYEYSPDGYIRGALDYNHFPRVALFEAAVRLVIETLQTSVPPRP
;
A
#
# COMPACT_ATOMS: atom_id res chain seq x y z
N MET A 1 -24.19 24.80 44.43
CA MET A 1 -24.00 23.37 44.71
C MET A 1 -24.28 22.62 43.41
N THR A 2 -23.46 22.74 42.36
CA THR A 2 -22.20 22.02 42.12
C THR A 2 -22.24 20.53 42.50
N LEU A 3 -22.34 19.67 41.50
CA LEU A 3 -21.67 18.38 41.45
C LEU A 3 -21.40 18.00 39.98
N ASN A 4 -20.11 18.08 39.64
CA ASN A 4 -19.46 17.55 38.44
C ASN A 4 -19.79 16.07 38.23
N SER A 5 -19.96 15.64 36.97
CA SER A 5 -19.38 14.36 36.52
C SER A 5 -19.16 14.31 35.00
N PRO A 6 -17.97 13.92 34.52
CA PRO A 6 -17.64 13.75 33.11
C PRO A 6 -17.96 12.30 32.70
N LYS A 7 -19.10 12.06 32.06
CA LYS A 7 -19.50 10.71 31.60
C LYS A 7 -20.17 10.65 30.24
N ILE A 8 -19.87 11.59 29.34
CA ILE A 8 -20.29 11.53 27.92
C ILE A 8 -19.10 11.27 26.98
N SER A 9 -17.85 11.50 27.46
CA SER A 9 -16.61 11.19 26.72
C SER A 9 -16.29 9.69 26.58
N SER A 10 -17.09 8.79 27.15
CA SER A 10 -16.81 7.34 27.18
C SER A 10 -17.87 6.46 26.51
N PHE A 11 -18.86 7.04 25.84
CA PHE A 11 -19.91 6.26 25.18
C PHE A 11 -19.55 5.84 23.73
N LEU A 12 -18.57 6.49 23.09
CA LEU A 12 -18.02 6.03 21.81
C LEU A 12 -17.10 4.80 22.00
N SER A 13 -16.34 4.75 23.10
CA SER A 13 -15.28 3.75 23.30
C SER A 13 -15.72 2.44 23.97
N ILE A 14 -17.00 2.27 24.34
CA ILE A 14 -17.50 1.06 25.06
C ILE A 14 -18.18 0.04 24.13
N LEU A 15 -18.51 0.39 22.88
CA LEU A 15 -19.26 -0.51 21.99
C LEU A 15 -18.41 -1.56 21.25
N LEU A 16 -17.08 -1.50 21.37
CA LEU A 16 -16.17 -2.53 20.87
C LEU A 16 -16.27 -3.87 21.66
N LEU A 17 -16.94 -3.91 22.82
CA LEU A 17 -16.95 -5.11 23.68
C LEU A 17 -18.23 -5.96 23.68
N ALA A 18 -19.33 -5.57 23.02
CA ALA A 18 -20.64 -6.21 23.23
C ALA A 18 -21.32 -6.80 21.97
N GLY A 19 -20.58 -7.03 20.88
CA GLY A 19 -21.11 -7.54 19.61
C GLY A 19 -20.72 -8.98 19.27
N LEU A 20 -20.40 -9.81 20.26
CA LEU A 20 -20.35 -11.27 20.05
C LEU A 20 -21.78 -11.79 20.11
N LEU A 21 -22.15 -12.64 19.13
CA LEU A 21 -23.41 -13.39 19.02
C LEU A 21 -24.50 -12.73 18.14
N ALA A 22 -24.33 -12.82 16.82
CA ALA A 22 -25.29 -13.42 15.87
C ALA A 22 -25.04 -12.94 14.43
N SER A 23 -24.59 -13.84 13.55
CA SER A 23 -24.49 -13.63 12.10
C SER A 23 -25.61 -14.38 11.37
N PRO A 24 -26.33 -13.77 10.41
CA PRO A 24 -26.98 -14.53 9.37
C PRO A 24 -25.98 -14.85 8.24
N ALA A 25 -26.15 -16.02 7.62
CA ALA A 25 -25.27 -16.58 6.59
C ALA A 25 -25.23 -15.72 5.30
N ARG A 26 -24.03 -15.56 4.72
CA ARG A 26 -23.78 -14.93 3.41
C ARG A 26 -23.89 -15.96 2.28
N GLY A 27 -24.62 -15.60 1.23
CA GLY A 27 -24.39 -16.14 -0.12
C GLY A 27 -23.29 -15.32 -0.81
N SER A 28 -22.28 -16.00 -1.33
CA SER A 28 -21.22 -15.41 -2.15
C SER A 28 -21.77 -15.05 -3.53
N GLN A 29 -22.09 -13.78 -3.76
CA GLN A 29 -22.12 -13.26 -5.14
C GLN A 29 -20.69 -12.87 -5.52
N SER A 30 -20.10 -13.66 -6.40
CA SER A 30 -18.88 -13.35 -7.12
C SER A 30 -19.06 -12.02 -7.85
N ALA A 31 -18.14 -11.07 -7.63
CA ALA A 31 -17.95 -9.96 -8.56
C ALA A 31 -17.50 -10.58 -9.90
N GLY A 32 -18.45 -10.82 -10.80
CA GLY A 32 -18.16 -11.22 -12.16
C GLY A 32 -17.36 -10.11 -12.83
N ALA A 33 -16.14 -10.43 -13.26
CA ALA A 33 -15.35 -9.59 -14.14
C ALA A 33 -16.07 -9.45 -15.49
N ALA A 34 -16.99 -8.48 -15.58
CA ALA A 34 -17.59 -8.03 -16.82
C ALA A 34 -16.99 -6.66 -17.15
N GLY A 35 -16.25 -6.56 -18.26
CA GLY A 35 -15.92 -5.27 -18.88
C GLY A 35 -14.45 -4.91 -19.07
N GLN A 36 -13.53 -5.84 -19.32
CA GLN A 36 -12.28 -5.48 -20.01
C GLN A 36 -12.46 -5.73 -21.52
N SER A 37 -12.10 -4.75 -22.36
CA SER A 37 -12.09 -4.92 -23.81
C SER A 37 -11.16 -6.07 -24.19
N ALA A 38 -11.61 -6.94 -25.11
CA ALA A 38 -10.81 -8.06 -25.60
C ALA A 38 -9.46 -7.53 -26.10
N PRO A 39 -8.33 -8.14 -25.69
CA PRO A 39 -7.02 -7.69 -26.14
C PRO A 39 -6.96 -7.64 -27.67
N GLU A 40 -6.45 -6.52 -28.20
CA GLU A 40 -6.24 -6.37 -29.63
C GLU A 40 -5.10 -7.30 -30.08
N GLY A 41 -5.34 -8.07 -31.15
CA GLY A 41 -4.35 -8.98 -31.74
C GLY A 41 -4.62 -10.46 -31.46
N ARG A 42 -3.76 -11.34 -32.00
CA ARG A 42 -3.83 -12.79 -31.77
C ARG A 42 -2.92 -13.17 -30.61
N PRO A 43 -3.35 -14.08 -29.71
CA PRO A 43 -2.46 -14.55 -28.66
C PRO A 43 -1.29 -15.34 -29.26
N ARG A 44 -0.09 -15.18 -28.70
CA ARG A 44 1.08 -15.98 -29.08
C ARG A 44 1.03 -17.40 -28.56
N VAL A 45 0.28 -17.62 -27.47
CA VAL A 45 -0.01 -18.93 -26.89
C VAL A 45 -1.50 -18.99 -26.62
N SER A 46 -2.17 -20.05 -27.06
CA SER A 46 -3.54 -20.37 -26.67
C SER A 46 -3.62 -21.88 -26.49
N GLN A 47 -3.54 -22.33 -25.24
CA GLN A 47 -3.50 -23.75 -24.92
C GLN A 47 -4.34 -24.05 -23.68
N GLU A 48 -4.97 -25.22 -23.69
CA GLU A 48 -5.71 -25.74 -22.55
C GLU A 48 -4.83 -26.70 -21.76
N ILE A 49 -4.78 -26.49 -20.45
CA ILE A 49 -4.03 -27.33 -19.50
C ILE A 49 -5.04 -27.98 -18.57
N GLN A 50 -4.94 -29.29 -18.42
CA GLN A 50 -5.76 -30.06 -17.50
C GLN A 50 -4.92 -30.50 -16.30
N PHE A 51 -5.47 -30.36 -15.11
CA PHE A 51 -4.87 -30.91 -13.88
C PHE A 51 -5.93 -31.45 -12.93
N PHE A 52 -5.55 -32.47 -12.17
CA PHE A 52 -6.42 -33.27 -11.31
C PHE A 52 -6.34 -32.83 -9.85
N GLY A 53 -7.37 -33.16 -9.05
CA GLY A 53 -7.49 -32.76 -7.65
C GLY A 53 -6.41 -33.30 -6.69
N ASP A 54 -5.53 -34.17 -7.15
CA ASP A 54 -4.34 -34.65 -6.45
C ASP A 54 -3.05 -33.90 -6.81
N GLN A 55 -3.10 -33.01 -7.79
CA GLN A 55 -1.97 -32.18 -8.25
C GLN A 55 -2.06 -30.78 -7.64
N SER A 56 -1.17 -30.46 -6.70
CA SER A 56 -1.13 -29.11 -6.10
C SER A 56 -0.64 -28.04 -7.08
N TRP A 57 0.35 -28.37 -7.91
CA TRP A 57 0.94 -27.47 -8.91
C TRP A 57 1.29 -28.24 -10.19
N VAL A 58 1.08 -27.61 -11.33
CA VAL A 58 1.43 -28.08 -12.67
C VAL A 58 2.19 -26.98 -13.40
N ASP A 59 3.35 -27.33 -13.92
CA ASP A 59 4.13 -26.47 -14.80
C ASP A 59 3.45 -26.37 -16.17
N THR A 60 3.22 -25.14 -16.65
CA THR A 60 2.56 -24.92 -17.93
C THR A 60 3.49 -25.10 -19.12
N GLY A 61 4.81 -25.03 -18.91
CA GLY A 61 5.79 -24.98 -19.99
C GLY A 61 5.97 -23.59 -20.61
N PHE A 62 5.16 -22.59 -20.23
CA PHE A 62 5.22 -21.25 -20.80
C PHE A 62 6.06 -20.32 -19.94
N ASP A 63 7.03 -19.65 -20.57
CA ASP A 63 7.63 -18.46 -20.01
C ASP A 63 6.81 -17.25 -20.45
N VAL A 64 6.46 -16.40 -19.49
CA VAL A 64 5.84 -15.10 -19.72
C VAL A 64 6.87 -13.99 -19.55
N GLN A 65 6.63 -12.83 -20.16
CA GLN A 65 7.48 -11.65 -20.08
C GLN A 65 6.75 -10.48 -19.44
N ALA A 66 7.49 -9.55 -18.83
CA ALA A 66 6.92 -8.33 -18.30
C ALA A 66 6.19 -7.54 -19.39
N GLY A 67 4.99 -7.04 -19.07
CA GLY A 67 4.10 -6.32 -19.98
C GLY A 67 3.17 -7.22 -20.80
N GLU A 68 3.40 -8.54 -20.87
CA GLU A 68 2.46 -9.45 -21.54
C GLU A 68 1.15 -9.57 -20.77
N ARG A 69 0.05 -9.74 -21.50
CA ARG A 69 -1.28 -9.94 -20.92
C ARG A 69 -1.64 -11.41 -21.00
N VAL A 70 -2.03 -12.02 -19.88
CA VAL A 70 -2.41 -13.43 -19.81
C VAL A 70 -3.87 -13.55 -19.38
N ILE A 71 -4.66 -14.20 -20.22
CA ILE A 71 -6.06 -14.52 -19.93
C ILE A 71 -6.16 -15.99 -19.57
N PHE A 72 -6.72 -16.25 -18.40
CA PHE A 72 -7.05 -17.57 -17.90
C PHE A 72 -8.56 -17.77 -17.94
N THR A 73 -9.01 -18.90 -18.47
CA THR A 73 -10.41 -19.34 -18.36
C THR A 73 -10.45 -20.75 -17.82
N SER A 74 -10.95 -20.90 -16.60
CA SER A 74 -10.97 -22.15 -15.86
C SER A 74 -12.37 -22.75 -15.85
N THR A 75 -12.45 -24.06 -16.05
CA THR A 75 -13.70 -24.83 -15.96
C THR A 75 -13.44 -26.17 -15.28
N GLY A 76 -14.50 -26.84 -14.85
CA GLY A 76 -14.44 -28.12 -14.16
C GLY A 76 -14.85 -28.00 -12.70
N THR A 77 -14.69 -29.10 -11.96
CA THR A 77 -15.15 -29.23 -10.59
C THR A 77 -14.25 -30.16 -9.81
N LEU A 78 -14.06 -29.85 -8.53
CA LEU A 78 -13.39 -30.71 -7.56
C LEU A 78 -14.36 -31.11 -6.44
N ARG A 79 -14.15 -32.28 -5.85
CA ARG A 79 -14.89 -32.76 -4.69
C ARG A 79 -13.91 -33.22 -3.61
N TYR A 80 -13.87 -32.52 -2.49
CA TYR A 80 -13.14 -32.98 -1.32
C TYR A 80 -13.99 -33.95 -0.49
N PRO A 81 -13.41 -35.00 0.10
CA PRO A 81 -14.14 -35.97 0.92
C PRO A 81 -14.85 -35.35 2.13
N ASP A 82 -14.27 -34.31 2.70
CA ASP A 82 -14.78 -33.58 3.87
C ASP A 82 -15.67 -32.38 3.50
N ALA A 83 -15.93 -32.15 2.21
CA ALA A 83 -16.79 -31.07 1.74
C ALA A 83 -18.20 -31.57 1.39
N GLY A 84 -19.20 -30.85 1.90
CA GLY A 84 -20.62 -31.15 1.64
C GLY A 84 -21.03 -31.01 0.18
N GLN A 85 -20.30 -30.24 -0.62
CA GLN A 85 -20.56 -30.01 -2.04
C GLN A 85 -19.25 -29.97 -2.85
N ALA A 86 -19.37 -30.20 -4.16
CA ALA A 86 -18.27 -29.97 -5.11
C ALA A 86 -18.05 -28.46 -5.30
N ASN A 87 -16.82 -28.07 -5.60
CA ASN A 87 -16.46 -26.68 -5.87
C ASN A 87 -16.02 -26.46 -7.32
N GLY A 88 -16.41 -25.31 -7.87
CA GLY A 88 -15.88 -24.79 -9.13
C GLY A 88 -14.50 -24.14 -8.93
N PRO A 89 -13.93 -23.54 -9.98
CA PRO A 89 -12.61 -22.91 -9.94
C PRO A 89 -12.44 -21.76 -8.94
N GLU A 90 -13.53 -21.19 -8.43
CA GLU A 90 -13.52 -20.19 -7.34
C GLU A 90 -13.17 -20.79 -5.97
N GLY A 91 -13.17 -22.12 -5.84
CA GLY A 91 -12.93 -22.81 -4.58
C GLY A 91 -14.16 -22.88 -3.67
N LEU A 92 -13.96 -23.47 -2.49
CA LEU A 92 -14.98 -23.57 -1.44
C LEU A 92 -15.09 -22.24 -0.66
N PRO A 93 -16.32 -21.83 -0.26
CA PRO A 93 -16.49 -20.72 0.68
C PRO A 93 -15.76 -21.00 2.00
N ARG A 94 -15.00 -20.02 2.51
CA ARG A 94 -14.25 -20.21 3.77
C ARG A 94 -15.17 -20.12 4.99
N GLY A 95 -15.08 -21.13 5.87
CA GLY A 95 -15.68 -21.12 7.20
C GLY A 95 -14.64 -21.04 8.32
N TRP A 96 -15.10 -20.89 9.57
CA TRP A 96 -14.23 -20.83 10.76
C TRP A 96 -13.31 -22.05 10.92
N GLY A 97 -13.75 -23.24 10.51
CA GLY A 97 -12.94 -24.46 10.52
C GLY A 97 -11.80 -24.48 9.50
N ASP A 98 -11.87 -23.63 8.46
CA ASP A 98 -10.85 -23.54 7.41
C ASP A 98 -9.79 -22.49 7.70
N LEU A 99 -10.03 -21.57 8.65
CA LEU A 99 -9.00 -20.66 9.20
C LEU A 99 -7.79 -21.44 9.73
N VAL A 100 -7.96 -22.75 9.97
CA VAL A 100 -6.97 -23.67 10.50
C VAL A 100 -6.12 -24.34 9.40
N ARG A 101 -6.43 -24.17 8.11
CA ARG A 101 -5.73 -24.82 6.99
C ARG A 101 -4.66 -23.91 6.40
N SER A 102 -3.50 -24.48 6.03
CA SER A 102 -2.50 -23.78 5.22
C SER A 102 -2.81 -23.98 3.76
N LEU A 103 -3.10 -22.88 3.10
CA LEU A 103 -3.29 -22.85 1.66
C LEU A 103 -2.15 -22.03 1.03
N PRO A 104 -1.73 -22.34 -0.21
CA PRO A 104 -0.76 -21.50 -0.91
C PRO A 104 -1.20 -20.04 -1.01
N LEU A 105 -2.51 -19.79 -1.13
CA LEU A 105 -3.13 -18.47 -1.08
C LEU A 105 -4.20 -18.46 0.02
N ASN A 106 -3.82 -18.02 1.21
CA ASN A 106 -4.64 -18.15 2.41
C ASN A 106 -5.94 -17.34 2.38
N ASP A 107 -5.98 -16.21 1.67
CA ASP A 107 -7.18 -15.38 1.59
C ASP A 107 -8.29 -16.03 0.76
N GLU A 108 -7.93 -17.02 -0.05
CA GLU A 108 -8.83 -17.66 -1.01
C GLU A 108 -9.37 -19.02 -0.55
N GLY A 109 -10.48 -19.42 -1.15
CA GLY A 109 -11.13 -20.70 -0.88
C GLY A 109 -10.25 -21.91 -1.16
N ARG A 110 -10.38 -22.96 -0.34
CA ARG A 110 -9.74 -24.26 -0.63
C ARG A 110 -10.27 -24.80 -1.95
N GLY A 111 -9.38 -25.24 -2.83
CA GLY A 111 -9.74 -25.76 -4.15
C GLY A 111 -9.86 -24.70 -5.24
N ALA A 112 -9.60 -23.43 -4.95
CA ALA A 112 -9.56 -22.39 -5.98
C ALA A 112 -8.41 -22.63 -6.97
N VAL A 113 -8.61 -22.26 -8.24
CA VAL A 113 -7.52 -22.26 -9.23
C VAL A 113 -6.63 -21.04 -8.99
N ILE A 114 -5.33 -21.28 -8.87
CA ILE A 114 -4.31 -20.26 -8.61
C ILE A 114 -3.19 -20.35 -9.64
N GLY A 115 -2.48 -19.25 -9.85
CA GLY A 115 -1.30 -19.17 -10.71
C GLY A 115 -0.08 -18.67 -9.94
N ARG A 116 1.12 -18.97 -10.47
CA ARG A 116 2.37 -18.31 -10.05
C ARG A 116 3.27 -18.11 -11.26
N VAL A 117 4.10 -17.07 -11.23
CA VAL A 117 5.09 -16.78 -12.28
C VAL A 117 6.46 -16.64 -11.64
N GLY A 118 7.43 -17.42 -12.12
CA GLY A 118 8.79 -17.45 -11.61
C GLY A 118 9.10 -18.66 -10.74
N ASP A 119 10.16 -18.54 -9.94
CA ASP A 119 10.66 -19.64 -9.11
C ASP A 119 9.70 -19.93 -7.94
N ALA A 120 9.39 -21.22 -7.73
CA ALA A 120 8.45 -21.70 -6.72
C ALA A 120 8.79 -21.28 -5.27
N SER A 121 10.07 -21.00 -4.99
CA SER A 121 10.54 -20.61 -3.66
C SER A 121 10.26 -19.14 -3.31
N VAL A 122 10.03 -18.30 -4.31
CA VAL A 122 9.87 -16.83 -4.15
C VAL A 122 8.61 -16.27 -4.81
N ALA A 123 8.05 -16.97 -5.80
CA ALA A 123 6.89 -16.51 -6.55
C ALA A 123 5.62 -16.59 -5.68
N GLN A 124 4.96 -15.44 -5.50
CA GLN A 124 3.69 -15.38 -4.82
C GLN A 124 2.56 -15.94 -5.70
N PRO A 125 1.74 -16.87 -5.18
CA PRO A 125 0.52 -17.28 -5.85
C PRO A 125 -0.48 -16.12 -6.00
N PHE A 126 -1.27 -16.14 -7.07
CA PHE A 126 -2.40 -15.24 -7.27
C PHE A 126 -3.66 -16.03 -7.65
N LEU A 127 -4.84 -15.48 -7.32
CA LEU A 127 -6.11 -16.09 -7.69
C LEU A 127 -6.31 -16.03 -9.21
N ILE A 128 -6.66 -17.17 -9.79
CA ILE A 128 -7.17 -17.27 -11.17
C ILE A 128 -8.70 -17.42 -11.17
N GLY A 129 -9.27 -18.23 -10.29
CA GLY A 129 -10.73 -18.43 -10.25
C GLY A 129 -11.28 -18.99 -11.57
N ALA A 130 -12.54 -18.68 -11.89
CA ALA A 130 -13.18 -19.09 -13.15
C ALA A 130 -12.64 -18.33 -14.37
N ARG A 131 -12.29 -17.05 -14.20
CA ARG A 131 -11.67 -16.25 -15.25
C ARG A 131 -10.77 -15.19 -14.64
N ARG A 132 -9.57 -15.05 -15.21
CA ARG A 132 -8.62 -14.01 -14.83
C ARG A 132 -8.01 -13.37 -16.05
N ASP A 133 -7.77 -12.07 -15.95
CA ASP A 133 -7.04 -11.30 -16.94
C ASP A 133 -5.98 -10.51 -16.19
N VAL A 134 -4.70 -10.79 -16.49
CA VAL A 134 -3.58 -10.22 -15.73
C VAL A 134 -2.47 -9.74 -16.65
N THR A 135 -1.91 -8.58 -16.33
CA THR A 135 -0.67 -8.10 -16.94
C THR A 135 0.52 -8.59 -16.12
N ILE A 136 1.45 -9.28 -16.78
CA ILE A 136 2.64 -9.84 -16.16
C ILE A 136 3.60 -8.72 -15.79
N ARG A 137 3.94 -8.62 -14.51
CA ARG A 137 4.86 -7.59 -13.99
C ARG A 137 6.31 -7.97 -14.18
N MET A 138 6.59 -9.27 -14.10
CA MET A 138 7.91 -9.83 -14.27
C MET A 138 7.85 -11.12 -15.05
N GLY A 139 8.78 -11.26 -15.98
CA GLY A 139 8.89 -12.49 -16.73
C GLY A 139 9.35 -13.67 -15.88
N GLY A 140 8.89 -14.86 -16.25
CA GLY A 140 9.23 -16.09 -15.55
C GLY A 140 8.38 -17.26 -16.02
N ARG A 141 8.69 -18.44 -15.48
CA ARG A 141 7.97 -19.69 -15.75
C ARG A 141 6.58 -19.64 -15.12
N LEU A 142 5.52 -19.80 -15.92
CA LEU A 142 4.14 -19.85 -15.44
C LEU A 142 3.79 -21.26 -14.94
N SER A 143 3.25 -21.36 -13.73
CA SER A 143 2.63 -22.59 -13.21
C SER A 143 1.19 -22.35 -12.79
N LEU A 144 0.35 -23.38 -12.93
CA LEU A 144 -1.03 -23.41 -12.43
C LEU A 144 -1.10 -24.31 -11.20
N GLY A 145 -2.02 -24.04 -10.29
CA GLY A 145 -2.18 -24.82 -9.08
C GLY A 145 -3.61 -24.85 -8.57
N ILE A 146 -3.82 -25.74 -7.60
CA ILE A 146 -5.02 -25.79 -6.77
C ILE A 146 -4.65 -25.22 -5.41
N ASN A 147 -5.48 -24.32 -4.89
CA ASN A 147 -5.32 -23.74 -3.58
C ASN A 147 -5.63 -24.78 -2.48
N GLN A 148 -4.69 -25.70 -2.24
CA GLN A 148 -4.84 -26.81 -1.30
C GLN A 148 -3.50 -27.20 -0.68
N GLY A 149 -3.52 -27.80 0.51
CA GLY A 149 -2.32 -28.29 1.16
C GLY A 149 -1.74 -29.51 0.46
N SER A 150 -0.45 -29.81 0.70
CA SER A 150 0.25 -30.96 0.09
C SER A 150 -0.35 -32.32 0.42
N LYS A 151 -1.12 -32.41 1.51
CA LYS A 151 -1.84 -33.62 1.95
C LYS A 151 -3.31 -33.66 1.53
N ASP A 152 -3.84 -32.56 1.00
CA ASP A 152 -5.22 -32.54 0.53
C ASP A 152 -5.34 -33.36 -0.76
N ARG A 153 -6.47 -34.06 -0.90
CA ARG A 153 -6.82 -34.81 -2.11
C ARG A 153 -8.28 -34.53 -2.43
N ALA A 154 -8.53 -34.15 -3.67
CA ALA A 154 -9.88 -34.00 -4.22
C ALA A 154 -10.06 -34.92 -5.42
N GLU A 155 -11.29 -35.37 -5.64
CA GLU A 155 -11.68 -36.02 -6.88
C GLU A 155 -12.11 -34.97 -7.91
N GLY A 156 -11.89 -35.24 -9.19
CA GLY A 156 -12.22 -34.34 -10.29
C GLY A 156 -11.01 -33.66 -10.92
N ALA A 157 -11.27 -32.69 -11.78
CA ALA A 157 -10.24 -32.00 -12.55
C ALA A 157 -10.69 -30.60 -12.97
N TYR A 158 -9.72 -29.73 -13.18
CA TYR A 158 -9.91 -28.46 -13.87
C TYR A 158 -9.28 -28.50 -15.26
N ARG A 159 -9.84 -27.69 -16.15
CA ARG A 159 -9.25 -27.32 -17.43
C ARG A 159 -9.12 -25.81 -17.47
N VAL A 160 -7.90 -25.35 -17.70
CA VAL A 160 -7.58 -23.92 -17.74
C VAL A 160 -7.05 -23.60 -19.12
N ARG A 161 -7.78 -22.77 -19.86
CA ARG A 161 -7.29 -22.16 -21.09
C ARG A 161 -6.41 -20.97 -20.75
N VAL A 162 -5.16 -21.01 -21.18
CA VAL A 162 -4.17 -19.96 -21.03
C VAL A 162 -3.95 -19.30 -22.37
N GLU A 163 -4.23 -17.99 -22.45
CA GLU A 163 -4.01 -17.17 -23.63
C GLU A 163 -3.01 -16.05 -23.31
N ILE A 164 -1.85 -16.05 -23.96
CA ILE A 164 -0.80 -15.05 -23.74
C ILE A 164 -0.77 -14.09 -24.93
N TYR A 165 -1.00 -12.82 -24.66
CA TYR A 165 -0.97 -11.73 -25.64
C TYR A 165 0.32 -10.92 -25.46
N PRO A 166 0.96 -10.49 -26.56
CA PRO A 166 2.04 -9.53 -26.50
C PRO A 166 1.63 -8.24 -25.77
N ALA A 167 2.60 -7.50 -25.24
CA ALA A 167 2.35 -6.19 -24.65
C ALA A 167 1.66 -5.25 -25.67
N ALA A 168 0.61 -4.54 -25.22
CA ALA A 168 -0.13 -3.63 -26.08
C ALA A 168 0.75 -2.45 -26.54
N PRO A 169 0.65 -1.99 -27.80
CA PRO A 169 1.32 -0.76 -28.23
C PRO A 169 0.84 0.44 -27.41
N GLY A 170 1.73 1.04 -26.59
CA GLY A 170 1.38 2.14 -25.68
C GLY A 170 0.83 1.71 -24.31
N GLY A 171 0.75 0.40 -24.03
CA GLY A 171 0.67 -0.11 -22.66
C GLY A 171 2.05 -0.02 -21.99
N ALA A 172 2.09 -0.17 -20.65
CA ALA A 172 3.31 -0.13 -19.86
C ALA A 172 4.45 -0.86 -20.59
N THR A 173 5.44 -0.10 -21.05
CA THR A 173 6.61 -0.64 -21.73
C THR A 173 7.45 -1.40 -20.70
N PRO A 174 8.38 -2.28 -21.12
CA PRO A 174 9.38 -2.84 -20.22
C PRO A 174 10.23 -1.78 -19.48
N SER A 175 10.09 -0.49 -19.83
CA SER A 175 10.72 0.65 -19.16
C SER A 175 9.90 1.25 -18.00
N ASP A 176 8.63 0.87 -17.84
CA ASP A 176 7.77 1.34 -16.74
C ASP A 176 7.94 0.52 -15.45
N PHE A 177 8.41 -0.72 -15.58
CA PHE A 177 9.04 -1.47 -14.49
C PHE A 177 10.54 -1.27 -14.62
N ALA A 178 11.23 -0.88 -13.54
CA ALA A 178 12.67 -0.80 -13.61
C ALA A 178 13.22 -2.21 -13.84
N SER A 179 13.74 -2.48 -15.04
CA SER A 179 14.53 -3.68 -15.26
C SER A 179 15.72 -3.62 -14.30
N LEU A 180 15.72 -4.53 -13.33
CA LEU A 180 16.80 -4.60 -12.36
C LEU A 180 18.10 -4.88 -13.11
N ARG A 181 19.10 -4.01 -12.94
CA ARG A 181 20.42 -4.20 -13.52
C ARG A 181 21.43 -4.57 -12.44
N ASP A 182 22.14 -5.66 -12.67
CA ASP A 182 23.34 -5.99 -11.90
C ASP A 182 24.47 -5.06 -12.31
N VAL A 183 24.98 -4.30 -11.35
CA VAL A 183 26.08 -3.36 -11.56
C VAL A 183 27.23 -3.67 -10.60
N PRO A 184 28.48 -3.52 -11.06
CA PRO A 184 29.64 -3.81 -10.22
C PRO A 184 29.77 -2.82 -9.06
N THR A 185 29.30 -1.58 -9.23
CA THR A 185 29.29 -0.54 -8.19
C THR A 185 28.04 0.33 -8.32
N ILE A 186 27.60 0.89 -7.19
CA ILE A 186 26.56 1.92 -7.12
C ILE A 186 27.23 3.21 -6.63
N PRO A 187 27.05 4.37 -7.30
CA PRO A 187 27.67 5.62 -6.87
C PRO A 187 27.39 5.95 -5.39
N GLY A 188 28.44 6.27 -4.63
CA GLY A 188 28.36 6.57 -3.20
C GLY A 188 28.27 5.33 -2.28
N VAL A 189 28.26 4.12 -2.85
CA VAL A 189 28.39 2.86 -2.10
C VAL A 189 29.84 2.41 -2.16
N ASP A 190 30.61 2.83 -1.16
CA ASP A 190 32.06 2.63 -1.10
C ASP A 190 32.54 2.25 0.32
N ALA A 191 33.87 2.15 0.48
CA ALA A 191 34.48 1.82 1.76
C ALA A 191 34.18 2.88 2.85
N ALA A 192 33.99 4.14 2.50
CA ALA A 192 33.69 5.21 3.46
C ALA A 192 32.25 5.11 3.98
N LEU A 193 31.30 4.68 3.14
CA LEU A 193 29.96 4.30 3.59
C LEU A 193 30.03 3.12 4.57
N PHE A 194 30.73 2.04 4.20
CA PHE A 194 30.79 0.82 5.01
C PHE A 194 31.60 0.98 6.30
N ALA A 195 32.51 1.95 6.39
CA ALA A 195 33.15 2.33 7.65
C ALA A 195 32.15 2.85 8.70
N LYS A 196 30.99 3.36 8.27
CA LYS A 196 29.91 3.85 9.15
C LYS A 196 28.86 2.79 9.49
N VAL A 197 28.91 1.63 8.84
CA VAL A 197 27.93 0.55 8.99
C VAL A 197 28.54 -0.58 9.81
N PRO A 198 28.10 -0.81 11.06
CA PRO A 198 28.56 -1.95 11.84
C PRO A 198 28.32 -3.26 11.10
N ARG A 199 29.22 -4.24 11.28
CA ARG A 199 29.07 -5.56 10.64
C ARG A 199 28.05 -6.47 11.33
N ARG A 200 27.70 -6.13 12.57
CA ARG A 200 26.70 -6.82 13.39
C ARG A 200 25.85 -5.78 14.11
N ASN A 201 24.57 -6.10 14.31
CA ASN A 201 23.77 -5.44 15.33
C ASN A 201 24.13 -6.00 16.72
N GLY A 202 23.55 -5.47 17.79
CA GLY A 202 23.75 -6.01 19.15
C GLY A 202 22.49 -5.96 19.99
N ASP A 203 22.45 -6.67 21.12
CA ASP A 203 21.38 -6.46 22.10
C ASP A 203 21.58 -5.16 22.90
N LYS A 204 20.65 -4.86 23.81
CA LYS A 204 20.70 -3.67 24.68
C LYS A 204 21.99 -3.57 25.53
N ASP A 205 22.63 -4.71 25.81
CA ASP A 205 23.82 -4.82 26.65
C ASP A 205 25.11 -4.79 25.78
N GLY A 206 24.96 -4.64 24.46
CA GLY A 206 26.06 -4.56 23.50
C GLY A 206 26.58 -5.93 23.04
N ASN A 207 25.91 -7.04 23.39
CA ASN A 207 26.33 -8.35 22.93
C ASN A 207 26.05 -8.49 21.42
N PRO A 208 26.98 -9.04 20.62
CA PRO A 208 26.79 -9.16 19.19
C PRO A 208 25.58 -10.03 18.78
N GLY A 209 24.72 -9.48 17.91
CA GLY A 209 23.54 -10.14 17.34
C GLY A 209 23.77 -10.57 15.88
N ASP A 210 22.82 -10.35 15.00
CA ASP A 210 22.82 -10.82 13.61
C ASP A 210 23.88 -10.10 12.75
N MET A 211 24.28 -10.76 11.65
CA MET A 211 25.14 -10.17 10.63
C MET A 211 24.35 -9.16 9.79
N ILE A 212 24.94 -7.99 9.54
CA ILE A 212 24.41 -7.05 8.54
C ILE A 212 24.75 -7.57 7.16
N ASN A 213 23.76 -8.07 6.41
CA ASN A 213 23.97 -8.75 5.12
C ASN A 213 23.29 -8.07 3.93
N PHE A 214 22.47 -7.04 4.14
CA PHE A 214 21.95 -6.22 3.04
C PHE A 214 21.78 -4.73 3.40
N LEU A 215 21.69 -3.89 2.37
CA LEU A 215 21.44 -2.46 2.43
C LEU A 215 20.53 -2.04 1.27
N ILE A 216 19.55 -1.19 1.55
CA ILE A 216 18.61 -0.67 0.55
C ILE A 216 18.72 0.86 0.48
N LEU A 217 18.87 1.40 -0.73
CA LEU A 217 18.86 2.83 -1.03
C LEU A 217 17.51 3.22 -1.63
N GLY A 218 16.61 3.77 -0.82
CA GLY A 218 15.24 4.07 -1.23
C GLY A 218 14.42 4.75 -0.14
N SER A 219 13.26 5.30 -0.52
CA SER A 219 12.34 5.88 0.45
C SER A 219 11.83 4.79 1.39
N GLU A 220 11.41 5.17 2.60
CA GLU A 220 10.75 4.26 3.55
C GLU A 220 9.59 3.50 2.87
N GLN A 221 8.83 4.24 2.08
CA GLN A 221 7.71 3.73 1.32
C GLN A 221 8.12 2.67 0.30
N THR A 222 9.15 2.91 -0.53
CA THR A 222 9.64 1.88 -1.48
C THR A 222 9.96 0.61 -0.72
N VAL A 223 10.67 0.75 0.40
CA VAL A 223 11.22 -0.38 1.12
C VAL A 223 10.10 -1.21 1.74
N VAL A 224 9.19 -0.58 2.48
CA VAL A 224 8.03 -1.26 3.06
C VAL A 224 7.18 -1.89 1.97
N ARG A 225 6.90 -1.16 0.88
CA ARG A 225 6.09 -1.66 -0.23
C ARG A 225 6.74 -2.84 -0.95
N ALA A 226 8.06 -2.84 -1.10
CA ALA A 226 8.78 -3.94 -1.72
C ALA A 226 8.68 -5.21 -0.89
N PHE A 227 8.83 -5.11 0.44
CA PHE A 227 8.63 -6.24 1.33
C PHE A 227 7.19 -6.76 1.25
N GLU A 228 6.19 -5.89 1.32
CA GLU A 228 4.77 -6.28 1.22
C GLU A 228 4.43 -6.96 -0.13
N LEU A 229 4.87 -6.38 -1.25
CA LEU A 229 4.65 -6.97 -2.58
C LEU A 229 5.34 -8.31 -2.77
N ALA A 230 6.48 -8.51 -2.08
CA ALA A 230 7.19 -9.77 -2.05
C ALA A 230 6.55 -10.79 -1.09
N GLY A 231 5.46 -10.44 -0.40
CA GLY A 231 4.72 -11.27 0.55
C GLY A 231 5.40 -11.40 1.91
N TRP A 232 6.33 -10.50 2.23
CA TRP A 232 6.82 -10.37 3.59
C TRP A 232 5.79 -9.64 4.45
N VAL A 233 5.52 -10.18 5.62
CA VAL A 233 4.58 -9.62 6.58
C VAL A 233 5.36 -8.80 7.61
N LYS A 234 4.92 -7.57 7.87
CA LYS A 234 5.48 -6.74 8.95
C LYS A 234 5.14 -7.41 10.28
N VAL A 235 6.15 -7.60 11.13
CA VAL A 235 5.97 -8.19 12.47
C VAL A 235 6.21 -7.16 13.56
N ASP A 236 5.67 -7.42 14.74
CA ASP A 236 5.82 -6.51 15.88
C ASP A 236 7.30 -6.30 16.20
N ARG A 237 7.70 -5.02 16.24
CA ARG A 237 9.09 -4.60 16.41
C ARG A 237 9.64 -4.97 17.78
N SER A 238 8.76 -5.05 18.79
CA SER A 238 9.10 -5.42 20.16
C SER A 238 7.95 -6.19 20.83
N PRO A 239 8.25 -6.99 21.88
CA PRO A 239 7.22 -7.63 22.70
C PRO A 239 6.26 -6.63 23.38
N ARG A 240 6.67 -5.37 23.57
CA ARG A 240 5.83 -4.31 24.16
C ARG A 240 4.78 -3.82 23.18
N ASP A 241 5.11 -3.76 21.90
CA ASP A 241 4.17 -3.41 20.83
C ASP A 241 3.15 -4.54 20.60
N ALA A 242 3.57 -5.80 20.77
CA ALA A 242 2.71 -6.99 20.59
C ALA A 242 1.55 -7.12 21.58
N VAL A 243 1.66 -6.54 22.78
CA VAL A 243 0.56 -6.55 23.77
C VAL A 243 -0.66 -5.77 23.26
N LEU A 244 -0.45 -4.76 22.40
CA LEU A 244 -1.52 -3.95 21.82
C LEU A 244 -2.21 -4.67 20.65
N HIS A 245 -1.43 -5.38 19.81
CA HIS A 245 -1.96 -6.18 18.70
C HIS A 245 -2.63 -7.48 19.14
N GLY A 246 -2.19 -8.10 20.25
CA GLY A 246 -2.75 -9.35 20.77
C GLY A 246 -4.25 -9.30 21.11
N LEU A 247 -4.81 -8.11 21.36
CA LEU A 247 -6.24 -7.88 21.57
C LEU A 247 -7.07 -7.85 20.27
N VAL A 248 -6.45 -7.55 19.13
CA VAL A 248 -7.09 -7.47 17.80
C VAL A 248 -6.86 -8.75 16.99
N ALA A 249 -5.69 -9.37 17.14
CA ALA A 249 -5.26 -10.56 16.37
C ALA A 249 -5.79 -11.91 16.90
N SER A 250 -6.54 -11.93 18.00
CA SER A 250 -7.01 -13.16 18.67
C SER A 250 -8.05 -13.99 17.88
N LEU A 251 -8.27 -13.72 16.59
CA LEU A 251 -9.28 -14.38 15.76
C LEU A 251 -8.77 -14.98 14.43
N SER A 252 -7.47 -14.93 14.09
CA SER A 252 -6.94 -15.58 12.87
C SER A 252 -5.55 -16.21 13.04
N LYS A 253 -5.24 -17.19 12.19
CA LYS A 253 -3.97 -17.94 12.16
C LYS A 253 -2.75 -17.13 11.69
N GLU A 254 -2.94 -15.88 11.28
CA GLU A 254 -1.82 -14.96 11.00
C GLU A 254 -0.97 -14.62 12.23
N SER A 255 -1.55 -14.83 13.42
CA SER A 255 -0.96 -14.54 14.72
C SER A 255 0.41 -15.19 15.00
N TYR A 256 0.81 -16.25 14.29
CA TYR A 256 2.13 -16.86 14.51
C TYR A 256 3.26 -16.22 13.67
N VAL A 257 2.96 -15.73 12.45
CA VAL A 257 3.96 -14.97 11.64
C VAL A 257 4.20 -13.60 12.26
N GLN A 258 3.19 -13.02 12.89
CA GLN A 258 3.22 -11.70 13.52
C GLN A 258 3.86 -11.67 14.92
N MET A 259 4.40 -12.80 15.43
CA MET A 259 5.01 -12.84 16.75
C MET A 259 6.19 -11.84 16.88
N PRO A 260 6.31 -11.16 18.03
CA PRO A 260 7.29 -10.10 18.20
C PRO A 260 8.73 -10.57 18.06
N MET A 261 9.53 -9.76 17.38
CA MET A 261 10.98 -9.96 17.32
C MET A 261 11.66 -9.38 18.56
N SER A 262 12.78 -9.99 18.96
CA SER A 262 13.67 -9.38 19.96
C SER A 262 14.24 -8.05 19.46
N GLU A 263 14.37 -7.08 20.36
CA GLU A 263 15.00 -5.78 20.12
C GLU A 263 16.50 -5.96 19.89
N LEU A 264 16.96 -5.57 18.70
CA LEU A 264 18.38 -5.48 18.36
C LEU A 264 18.70 -4.04 17.95
N TYR A 265 19.88 -3.60 18.36
CA TYR A 265 20.33 -2.24 18.32
C TYR A 265 21.36 -2.05 17.22
N LEU A 266 21.14 -1.02 16.41
CA LEU A 266 22.08 -0.50 15.43
C LEU A 266 21.96 1.02 15.45
N PHE A 267 23.07 1.73 15.31
CA PHE A 267 23.10 3.21 15.41
C PHE A 267 22.52 3.75 16.75
N GLY A 268 22.68 2.99 17.84
CA GLY A 268 22.21 3.40 19.18
C GLY A 268 20.70 3.28 19.40
N ARG A 269 19.95 2.64 18.51
CA ARG A 269 18.50 2.47 18.61
C ARG A 269 18.04 1.09 18.10
N PHE A 270 16.86 0.67 18.52
CA PHE A 270 16.26 -0.59 18.05
C PHE A 270 15.75 -0.48 16.61
N GLN A 271 15.40 -1.62 16.00
CA GLN A 271 14.93 -1.72 14.61
C GLN A 271 13.70 -0.87 14.29
N ASP A 272 13.66 -0.29 13.08
CA ASP A 272 12.44 0.35 12.57
C ASP A 272 11.45 -0.67 12.06
N TYR A 273 11.90 -1.80 11.50
CA TYR A 273 10.99 -2.82 11.01
C TYR A 273 11.51 -4.21 11.31
N GLY A 274 10.58 -5.12 11.59
CA GLY A 274 10.76 -6.56 11.47
C GLY A 274 9.86 -7.06 10.34
N PHE A 275 10.37 -7.97 9.51
CA PHE A 275 9.59 -8.66 8.51
C PHE A 275 9.79 -10.16 8.63
N ALA A 276 8.73 -10.92 8.42
CA ALA A 276 8.78 -12.38 8.34
C ALA A 276 8.11 -12.85 7.06
N HIS A 277 8.66 -13.93 6.50
CA HIS A 277 8.13 -14.60 5.32
C HIS A 277 8.21 -16.10 5.57
N ALA A 278 7.06 -16.76 5.54
CA ALA A 278 6.97 -18.18 5.90
C ALA A 278 5.75 -18.83 5.27
N GLU A 279 5.84 -20.14 5.02
CA GLU A 279 4.66 -20.95 4.75
C GLU A 279 3.82 -21.11 6.04
N PRO A 280 2.49 -20.86 6.02
CA PRO A 280 1.63 -20.70 7.21
C PRO A 280 1.63 -21.84 8.25
N LEU A 281 2.06 -23.06 7.90
CA LEU A 281 2.16 -24.20 8.84
C LEU A 281 3.60 -24.64 9.15
N ARG A 282 4.61 -24.06 8.50
CA ARG A 282 6.02 -24.33 8.83
C ARG A 282 6.61 -23.31 9.79
N VAL A 283 5.89 -22.24 10.12
CA VAL A 283 6.41 -21.11 10.90
C VAL A 283 6.98 -21.51 12.28
N VAL A 284 6.51 -22.62 12.88
CA VAL A 284 7.04 -23.16 14.16
C VAL A 284 8.45 -23.75 14.01
N THR A 285 8.86 -24.14 12.79
CA THR A 285 10.13 -24.82 12.52
C THR A 285 11.00 -24.12 11.47
N THR A 286 10.44 -23.43 10.49
CA THR A 286 11.20 -22.70 9.47
C THR A 286 10.52 -21.37 9.09
N ARG A 287 11.25 -20.26 9.18
CA ARG A 287 10.75 -18.93 8.76
C ARG A 287 11.92 -18.06 8.28
N HIS A 288 11.72 -17.35 7.17
CA HIS A 288 12.61 -16.27 6.77
C HIS A 288 12.26 -15.04 7.60
N HIS A 289 13.26 -14.35 8.13
CA HIS A 289 13.00 -13.19 8.96
C HIS A 289 14.11 -12.15 8.83
N LEU A 290 13.75 -10.87 8.82
CA LEU A 290 14.74 -9.80 8.82
C LEU A 290 14.35 -8.63 9.72
N ARG A 291 15.37 -7.85 10.07
CA ARG A 291 15.25 -6.56 10.75
C ARG A 291 15.87 -5.46 9.90
N LEU A 292 15.32 -4.26 10.01
CA LEU A 292 15.72 -3.10 9.23
C LEU A 292 15.89 -1.83 10.09
N TRP A 293 16.96 -1.08 9.83
CA TRP A 293 17.26 0.21 10.47
C TRP A 293 17.53 1.29 9.42
N LYS A 294 16.85 2.42 9.51
CA LYS A 294 17.18 3.67 8.81
C LYS A 294 18.52 4.21 9.33
N ALA A 295 19.52 4.34 8.46
CA ALA A 295 20.79 4.92 8.85
C ALA A 295 20.65 6.43 9.12
N PRO A 296 21.47 7.01 10.02
CA PRO A 296 21.48 8.46 10.29
C PRO A 296 22.19 9.27 9.18
N PHE A 297 22.33 8.71 7.98
CA PHE A 297 23.00 9.31 6.84
C PHE A 297 22.34 8.87 5.53
N SER A 298 22.59 9.63 4.47
CA SER A 298 22.09 9.38 3.12
C SER A 298 23.23 9.13 2.14
N VAL A 299 22.90 8.52 1.00
CA VAL A 299 23.82 8.36 -0.14
C VAL A 299 23.18 9.04 -1.34
N ASN A 300 23.81 10.10 -1.85
CA ASN A 300 23.29 10.88 -2.99
C ASN A 300 21.83 11.33 -2.80
N GLY A 301 21.49 11.81 -1.60
CA GLY A 301 20.13 12.26 -1.26
C GLY A 301 19.13 11.12 -0.99
N ARG A 302 19.52 9.85 -1.14
CA ARG A 302 18.67 8.69 -0.86
C ARG A 302 18.83 8.23 0.58
N VAL A 303 17.71 7.91 1.21
CA VAL A 303 17.69 7.27 2.53
C VAL A 303 18.36 5.90 2.43
N VAL A 304 19.20 5.59 3.42
CA VAL A 304 19.89 4.32 3.55
C VAL A 304 19.18 3.47 4.59
N TRP A 305 18.78 2.26 4.23
CA TRP A 305 18.25 1.25 5.12
C TRP A 305 19.26 0.12 5.24
N VAL A 306 19.63 -0.24 6.46
CA VAL A 306 20.58 -1.31 6.76
C VAL A 306 19.82 -2.47 7.36
N GLY A 307 20.10 -3.68 6.91
CA GLY A 307 19.33 -4.85 7.33
C GLY A 307 20.16 -6.07 7.65
N ALA A 308 19.55 -6.92 8.47
CA ALA A 308 20.03 -8.23 8.86
C ALA A 308 18.92 -9.25 8.64
N ALA A 309 19.14 -10.18 7.71
CA ALA A 309 18.21 -11.27 7.41
C ALA A 309 18.78 -12.61 7.88
N THR A 310 17.93 -13.44 8.48
CA THR A 310 18.25 -14.79 8.95
C THR A 310 17.11 -15.75 8.65
N HIS A 311 17.45 -16.96 8.22
CA HIS A 311 16.49 -18.05 8.05
C HIS A 311 16.48 -18.92 9.30
N ASP A 312 15.33 -19.06 9.96
CA ASP A 312 15.19 -20.03 11.04
C ASP A 312 14.91 -21.41 10.44
N ILE A 313 15.58 -22.45 10.95
CA ILE A 313 15.47 -23.85 10.51
C ILE A 313 15.05 -24.82 11.62
N GLY A 314 14.79 -24.32 12.83
CA GLY A 314 14.23 -25.12 13.91
C GLY A 314 14.18 -24.38 15.24
N LEU A 315 14.15 -25.14 16.33
CA LEU A 315 14.30 -24.66 17.71
C LEU A 315 15.61 -25.18 18.30
N GLU A 316 16.28 -24.36 19.11
CA GLU A 316 17.47 -24.70 19.89
C GLU A 316 17.35 -24.16 21.32
N ARG A 317 18.25 -24.62 22.20
CA ARG A 317 18.33 -24.13 23.59
C ARG A 317 19.14 -22.84 23.61
N ASP A 318 18.57 -21.77 24.17
CA ASP A 318 19.28 -20.50 24.36
C ASP A 318 20.32 -20.66 25.48
N ASN A 319 21.60 -20.53 25.13
CA ASN A 319 22.72 -20.68 26.06
C ASN A 319 22.79 -19.58 27.14
N ARG A 320 22.03 -18.48 27.00
CA ARG A 320 22.03 -17.35 27.96
C ARG A 320 21.04 -17.56 29.11
N ASN A 321 19.87 -18.13 28.83
CA ASN A 321 18.77 -18.22 29.80
C ASN A 321 18.16 -19.64 29.92
N ASN A 322 18.73 -20.64 29.24
CA ASN A 322 18.22 -22.01 29.17
C ASN A 322 16.80 -22.16 28.58
N GLY A 323 16.25 -21.12 27.96
CA GLY A 323 14.98 -21.14 27.25
C GLY A 323 15.07 -21.82 25.88
N VAL A 324 13.95 -21.87 25.18
CA VAL A 324 13.88 -22.34 23.78
C VAL A 324 13.87 -21.12 22.86
N THR A 325 14.74 -21.13 21.86
CA THR A 325 14.87 -20.08 20.83
C THR A 325 14.90 -20.72 19.44
N HIS A 326 14.82 -19.93 18.38
CA HIS A 326 14.94 -20.45 17.02
C HIS A 326 16.40 -20.75 16.65
N LYS A 327 16.62 -21.86 15.96
CA LYS A 327 17.90 -22.22 15.35
C LYS A 327 18.00 -21.54 13.99
N ILE A 328 19.00 -20.70 13.82
CA ILE A 328 19.29 -20.02 12.56
C ILE A 328 20.06 -20.95 11.62
N ASP A 329 19.77 -20.87 10.31
CA ASP A 329 20.53 -21.49 9.25
C ASP A 329 21.98 -20.97 9.27
N PRO A 330 22.99 -21.84 9.40
CA PRO A 330 24.37 -21.40 9.38
C PRO A 330 24.76 -20.66 8.09
N ASN A 331 24.08 -20.83 6.95
CA ASN A 331 24.40 -20.15 5.70
C ASN A 331 23.65 -18.83 5.55
N ILE A 332 24.26 -17.72 5.97
CA ILE A 332 23.67 -16.38 5.90
C ILE A 332 23.57 -15.87 4.45
N ASP A 333 24.39 -16.41 3.55
CA ASP A 333 24.38 -15.98 2.14
C ASP A 333 23.10 -16.41 1.42
N GLU A 334 22.58 -17.60 1.72
CA GLU A 334 21.32 -18.09 1.14
C GLU A 334 20.15 -17.18 1.50
N GLU A 335 20.06 -16.75 2.76
CA GLU A 335 19.01 -15.83 3.19
C GLU A 335 19.17 -14.43 2.57
N ARG A 336 20.40 -13.92 2.46
CA ARG A 336 20.65 -12.65 1.75
C ARG A 336 20.19 -12.75 0.30
N ASP A 337 20.48 -13.86 -0.36
CA ASP A 337 20.13 -14.05 -1.76
C ASP A 337 18.62 -14.30 -1.92
N TYR A 338 17.95 -14.89 -0.92
CA TYR A 338 16.49 -14.97 -0.82
C TYR A 338 15.85 -13.58 -0.73
N VAL A 339 16.37 -12.70 0.13
CA VAL A 339 15.96 -11.28 0.19
C VAL A 339 16.20 -10.60 -1.16
N SER A 340 17.34 -10.83 -1.81
CA SER A 340 17.60 -10.28 -3.14
C SER A 340 16.53 -10.72 -4.12
N GLN A 341 16.26 -12.01 -4.23
CA GLN A 341 15.33 -12.56 -5.23
C GLN A 341 13.90 -12.06 -5.00
N THR A 342 13.41 -12.16 -3.76
CA THR A 342 12.04 -11.73 -3.41
C THR A 342 11.83 -10.23 -3.63
N LEU A 343 12.79 -9.38 -3.24
CA LEU A 343 12.67 -7.94 -3.44
C LEU A 343 12.89 -7.49 -4.88
N SER A 344 13.83 -8.11 -5.59
CA SER A 344 14.02 -7.91 -7.03
C SER A 344 12.76 -8.23 -7.79
N ALA A 345 11.97 -9.18 -7.28
CA ALA A 345 10.76 -9.64 -7.92
C ALA A 345 9.63 -8.60 -8.00
N THR A 346 9.77 -7.50 -7.26
CA THR A 346 8.74 -6.46 -7.14
C THR A 346 8.76 -5.45 -8.27
N GLY A 347 9.87 -5.36 -9.03
CA GLY A 347 10.10 -4.32 -10.03
C GLY A 347 10.38 -2.91 -9.46
N LEU A 348 10.50 -2.76 -8.14
CA LEU A 348 10.72 -1.46 -7.48
C LEU A 348 12.21 -1.04 -7.41
N PHE A 349 13.12 -1.96 -7.73
CA PHE A 349 14.57 -1.73 -7.68
C PHE A 349 15.16 -1.65 -9.08
N ALA A 350 15.98 -0.64 -9.32
CA ALA A 350 16.63 -0.39 -10.61
C ALA A 350 18.05 -0.96 -10.68
N LEU A 351 18.77 -1.00 -9.54
CA LEU A 351 20.14 -1.49 -9.49
C LEU A 351 20.30 -2.50 -8.36
N ARG A 352 21.07 -3.56 -8.63
CA ARG A 352 21.58 -4.50 -7.63
C ARG A 352 23.10 -4.54 -7.71
N SER A 353 23.74 -4.61 -6.55
CA SER A 353 25.18 -4.81 -6.43
C SER A 353 25.51 -5.62 -5.18
N TYR A 354 26.72 -6.15 -5.10
CA TYR A 354 27.24 -6.83 -3.93
C TYR A 354 28.56 -6.19 -3.53
N PHE A 355 28.60 -5.59 -2.35
CA PHE A 355 29.79 -4.92 -1.86
C PHE A 355 30.54 -5.81 -0.87
N LEU A 356 31.86 -5.90 -0.99
CA LEU A 356 32.72 -6.60 -0.01
C LEU A 356 33.38 -5.54 0.90
N PRO A 357 32.97 -5.41 2.17
CA PRO A 357 33.61 -4.50 3.11
C PRO A 357 35.07 -4.87 3.36
N ALA A 358 35.90 -3.88 3.73
CA ALA A 358 37.31 -4.12 4.07
C ALA A 358 37.49 -5.04 5.29
N ASN A 359 36.49 -5.10 6.17
CA ASN A 359 36.40 -5.99 7.33
C ASN A 359 35.24 -7.00 7.14
N PRO A 360 35.38 -7.98 6.22
CA PRO A 360 34.30 -8.92 5.94
C PRO A 360 34.04 -9.83 7.15
N LEU A 361 32.76 -10.05 7.46
CA LEU A 361 32.36 -11.01 8.49
C LEU A 361 32.14 -12.37 7.83
N LEU A 362 33.10 -13.29 8.01
CA LEU A 362 33.07 -14.60 7.34
C LEU A 362 32.45 -15.69 8.20
N GLN A 363 32.65 -15.63 9.51
CA GLN A 363 32.10 -16.57 10.49
C GLN A 363 31.87 -15.86 11.82
N ALA A 364 30.80 -16.22 12.53
CA ALA A 364 30.60 -15.82 13.93
C ALA A 364 29.60 -16.75 14.64
N LYS A 365 29.37 -16.47 15.92
CA LYS A 365 28.30 -17.09 16.71
C LYS A 365 27.12 -16.14 16.87
N THR A 366 25.90 -16.66 16.78
CA THR A 366 24.67 -15.97 17.15
C THR A 366 24.68 -15.64 18.65
N ALA A 367 23.79 -14.74 19.08
CA ALA A 367 23.62 -14.43 20.50
C ALA A 367 23.19 -15.66 21.34
N THR A 368 22.64 -16.69 20.70
CA THR A 368 22.19 -17.96 21.29
C THR A 368 23.28 -19.03 21.29
N GLY A 369 24.40 -18.82 20.60
CA GLY A 369 25.59 -19.68 20.57
C GLY A 369 25.76 -20.58 19.34
N GLY A 370 24.78 -20.61 18.43
CA GLY A 370 24.89 -21.26 17.12
C GLY A 370 25.95 -20.59 16.24
N SER A 371 26.65 -21.34 15.38
CA SER A 371 27.66 -20.78 14.47
C SER A 371 27.07 -20.55 13.08
N PHE A 372 27.48 -19.47 12.41
CA PHE A 372 27.09 -19.15 11.04
C PHE A 372 28.29 -18.72 10.20
N HIS A 373 28.14 -18.77 8.87
CA HIS A 373 29.14 -18.43 7.88
C HIS A 373 28.55 -17.57 6.73
N SER A 374 29.43 -16.83 6.04
CA SER A 374 29.11 -15.98 4.89
C SER A 374 30.37 -15.71 4.04
N ASN A 375 30.20 -15.38 2.77
CA ASN A 375 31.22 -14.83 1.89
C ASN A 375 31.61 -13.38 2.22
N GLY A 376 30.97 -12.77 3.22
CA GLY A 376 31.26 -11.43 3.73
C GLY A 376 30.67 -10.28 2.90
N LYS A 377 30.05 -10.56 1.75
CA LYS A 377 29.43 -9.54 0.90
C LYS A 377 28.09 -9.07 1.46
N VAL A 378 27.80 -7.80 1.21
CA VAL A 378 26.53 -7.14 1.54
C VAL A 378 25.77 -6.89 0.24
N LEU A 379 24.53 -7.36 0.17
CA LEU A 379 23.62 -7.05 -0.93
C LEU A 379 23.23 -5.57 -0.89
N ILE A 380 23.28 -4.90 -2.04
CA ILE A 380 22.85 -3.52 -2.20
C ILE A 380 21.73 -3.47 -3.22
N LEU A 381 20.58 -2.93 -2.84
CA LEU A 381 19.46 -2.65 -3.75
C LEU A 381 19.21 -1.14 -3.80
N GLN A 382 19.13 -0.55 -4.99
CA GLN A 382 18.76 0.85 -5.16
C GLN A 382 17.41 0.98 -5.84
N SER A 383 16.50 1.72 -5.20
CA SER A 383 15.15 1.95 -5.72
C SER A 383 15.18 2.76 -7.03
N ALA A 384 14.19 2.50 -7.88
CA ALA A 384 13.96 3.28 -9.09
C ALA A 384 13.55 4.75 -8.77
N GLU A 385 13.10 5.02 -7.54
CA GLU A 385 12.34 6.22 -7.17
C GLU A 385 13.05 7.58 -7.13
N ALA A 386 14.39 7.72 -7.18
CA ALA A 386 14.95 9.08 -7.03
C ALA A 386 14.56 10.07 -8.15
N SER A 387 13.91 9.62 -9.23
CA SER A 387 13.28 10.49 -10.22
C SER A 387 11.84 10.91 -9.89
N ARG A 388 11.20 10.35 -8.86
CA ARG A 388 9.77 10.55 -8.54
C ARG A 388 9.48 11.12 -7.14
N ASN A 389 10.51 11.43 -6.35
CA ASN A 389 10.31 12.21 -5.12
C ASN A 389 10.34 13.72 -5.44
N LEU A 390 9.21 14.39 -5.27
CA LEU A 390 9.03 15.82 -5.49
C LEU A 390 8.79 16.60 -4.19
N SER A 391 9.00 16.00 -3.02
CA SER A 391 8.61 16.60 -1.73
C SER A 391 9.27 17.96 -1.45
N THR A 392 10.56 18.10 -1.77
CA THR A 392 11.26 19.39 -1.64
C THR A 392 10.71 20.44 -2.62
N GLN A 393 10.43 20.05 -3.87
CA GLN A 393 9.85 20.96 -4.86
C GLN A 393 8.45 21.40 -4.47
N PHE A 394 7.62 20.46 -3.99
CA PHE A 394 6.30 20.75 -3.44
C PHE A 394 6.37 21.73 -2.28
N THR A 395 7.31 21.51 -1.36
CA THR A 395 7.52 22.38 -0.19
C THR A 395 7.93 23.80 -0.60
N ASP A 396 8.82 23.94 -1.59
CA ASP A 396 9.23 25.24 -2.12
C ASP A 396 8.05 26.01 -2.72
N ILE A 397 7.18 25.33 -3.49
CA ILE A 397 5.98 25.93 -4.09
C ILE A 397 4.98 26.31 -2.99
N PHE A 398 4.68 25.40 -2.07
CA PHE A 398 3.77 25.63 -0.95
C PHE A 398 4.21 26.85 -0.11
N CYS A 399 5.49 26.92 0.25
CA CYS A 399 6.07 28.07 0.94
C CYS A 399 6.02 29.35 0.11
N GLY A 400 6.16 29.25 -1.22
CA GLY A 400 5.96 30.36 -2.14
C GLY A 400 4.54 30.92 -2.07
N VAL A 401 3.53 30.08 -2.27
CA VAL A 401 2.10 30.46 -2.24
C VAL A 401 1.76 31.09 -0.88
N MET A 402 2.11 30.40 0.21
CA MET A 402 1.76 30.80 1.56
C MET A 402 2.38 32.14 1.98
N ASN A 403 3.65 32.38 1.63
CA ASN A 403 4.39 33.56 2.10
C ASN A 403 4.35 34.76 1.14
N LYS A 404 3.86 34.59 -0.10
CA LYS A 404 3.83 35.66 -1.11
C LYS A 404 2.41 36.01 -1.54
N GLU A 405 1.54 35.01 -1.67
CA GLU A 405 0.16 35.21 -2.12
C GLU A 405 -0.81 35.29 -0.93
N HIS A 406 -0.45 34.69 0.22
CA HIS A 406 -1.24 34.69 1.46
C HIS A 406 -2.73 34.33 1.25
N PRO A 407 -3.06 33.27 0.49
CA PRO A 407 -4.43 33.06 0.05
C PRO A 407 -5.35 32.56 1.18
N ASP A 408 -4.77 31.97 2.23
CA ASP A 408 -5.48 31.60 3.46
C ASP A 408 -5.54 32.76 4.48
N GLY A 409 -4.89 33.90 4.20
CA GLY A 409 -4.67 35.00 5.14
C GLY A 409 -3.26 35.01 5.74
N THR A 410 -3.02 35.96 6.64
CA THR A 410 -1.69 36.22 7.24
C THR A 410 -1.53 35.67 8.66
N ASP A 411 -2.59 35.10 9.24
CA ASP A 411 -2.62 34.55 10.61
C ASP A 411 -2.16 33.08 10.67
N PHE A 412 -1.19 32.72 9.84
CA PHE A 412 -0.58 31.39 9.86
C PHE A 412 0.90 31.47 10.26
N ALA A 413 1.39 30.43 10.90
CA ALA A 413 2.81 30.31 11.22
C ALA A 413 3.66 30.11 9.96
N GLY A 414 4.99 30.06 10.12
CA GLY A 414 5.89 29.78 9.01
C GLY A 414 5.58 28.46 8.30
N CYS A 415 5.62 28.46 6.97
CA CYS A 415 5.24 27.31 6.14
C CYS A 415 5.90 25.97 6.53
N ASN A 416 7.10 26.02 7.12
CA ASN A 416 7.92 24.87 7.51
C ASN A 416 7.31 23.99 8.62
N ILE A 417 6.22 24.44 9.26
CA ILE A 417 5.53 23.64 10.29
C ILE A 417 4.38 22.78 9.74
N TYR A 418 3.91 23.05 8.52
CA TYR A 418 2.74 22.39 7.95
C TYR A 418 3.09 21.19 7.06
N LEU A 419 4.34 21.10 6.60
CA LEU A 419 4.87 19.97 5.83
C LEU A 419 6.04 19.32 6.57
N GLU A 420 6.29 18.03 6.30
CA GLU A 420 7.44 17.33 6.90
C GLU A 420 8.78 17.75 6.29
N ASP A 421 8.85 17.83 4.97
CA ASP A 421 10.03 18.28 4.24
C ASP A 421 10.31 19.77 4.44
N GLN A 422 11.58 20.17 4.30
CA GLN A 422 12.01 21.55 4.47
C GLN A 422 12.25 22.21 3.11
N PRO A 423 11.99 23.53 2.98
CA PRO A 423 12.25 24.25 1.75
C PRO A 423 13.75 24.27 1.44
N SER A 424 14.10 24.21 0.16
CA SER A 424 15.49 24.23 -0.31
C SER A 424 16.17 25.59 -0.16
N GLY A 425 15.38 26.64 0.05
CA GLY A 425 15.85 28.00 0.22
C GLY A 425 14.71 28.99 0.47
N PRO A 426 14.95 30.30 0.29
CA PRO A 426 13.93 31.33 0.46
C PRO A 426 12.74 31.12 -0.49
N ALA A 427 11.54 31.45 -0.03
CA ALA A 427 10.31 31.35 -0.81
C ALA A 427 10.44 32.11 -2.15
N LYS A 428 10.32 31.39 -3.26
CA LYS A 428 10.40 31.94 -4.62
C LYS A 428 9.11 32.65 -4.99
N ALA A 429 9.21 33.68 -5.84
CA ALA A 429 8.04 34.24 -6.50
C ALA A 429 7.51 33.23 -7.52
N LEU A 430 6.20 33.00 -7.52
CA LEU A 430 5.55 32.06 -8.41
C LEU A 430 4.99 32.80 -9.63
N GLY A 431 5.17 32.22 -10.81
CA GLY A 431 4.61 32.76 -12.06
C GLY A 431 3.10 32.50 -12.18
N PRO A 432 2.46 32.98 -13.25
CA PRO A 432 1.05 32.69 -13.52
C PRO A 432 0.84 31.19 -13.74
N LEU A 433 -0.31 30.70 -13.30
CA LEU A 433 -0.68 29.29 -13.41
C LEU A 433 -1.25 28.98 -14.80
N ALA A 434 -0.74 27.95 -15.48
CA ALA A 434 -1.16 27.64 -16.83
C ALA A 434 -2.61 27.13 -16.89
N SER A 435 -3.41 27.68 -17.81
CA SER A 435 -4.83 27.36 -17.97
C SER A 435 -5.12 26.32 -19.06
N ASN A 436 -4.11 25.55 -19.47
CA ASN A 436 -4.24 24.50 -20.47
C ASN A 436 -4.95 23.24 -19.97
N TYR A 437 -5.16 23.12 -18.66
CA TYR A 437 -5.91 22.04 -18.02
C TYR A 437 -7.12 22.57 -17.25
N ARG A 438 -8.10 21.70 -17.07
CA ARG A 438 -9.24 21.89 -16.15
C ARG A 438 -8.96 21.11 -14.87
N ILE A 439 -9.50 21.56 -13.74
CA ILE A 439 -9.36 20.84 -12.46
C ILE A 439 -10.67 20.16 -12.12
N LEU A 440 -10.64 18.88 -11.80
CA LEU A 440 -11.80 18.13 -11.30
C LEU A 440 -11.52 17.64 -9.89
N VAL A 441 -12.31 18.08 -8.91
CA VAL A 441 -12.21 17.65 -7.52
C VAL A 441 -13.22 16.52 -7.25
N ILE A 442 -12.72 15.39 -6.72
CA ILE A 442 -13.52 14.22 -6.34
C ILE A 442 -13.36 13.97 -4.83
N PRO A 443 -14.42 14.14 -4.03
CA PRO A 443 -14.36 14.06 -2.58
C PRO A 443 -14.43 12.62 -2.04
N GLY A 444 -14.33 12.48 -0.72
CA GLY A 444 -14.43 11.21 -0.02
C GLY A 444 -15.86 10.73 0.29
N VAL A 445 -15.93 9.69 1.12
CA VAL A 445 -17.18 9.18 1.69
C VAL A 445 -17.85 10.26 2.55
N LEU A 446 -19.17 10.18 2.68
CA LEU A 446 -20.05 11.13 3.35
C LEU A 446 -20.09 12.54 2.73
N SER A 447 -19.44 12.77 1.61
CA SER A 447 -19.49 14.07 0.93
C SER A 447 -20.92 14.47 0.58
N SER A 448 -21.78 13.52 0.17
CA SER A 448 -23.20 13.81 -0.17
C SER A 448 -24.09 14.11 1.03
N CYS A 449 -23.58 13.89 2.25
CA CYS A 449 -24.31 14.17 3.48
C CYS A 449 -24.24 15.66 3.86
N GLN A 450 -23.26 16.41 3.32
CA GLN A 450 -23.01 17.79 3.74
C GLN A 450 -23.09 18.74 2.54
N ASN A 451 -24.03 19.68 2.60
CA ASN A 451 -24.18 20.68 1.53
C ASN A 451 -23.26 21.91 1.73
N ASN A 452 -22.69 22.10 2.92
CA ASN A 452 -22.03 23.35 3.32
C ASN A 452 -20.49 23.27 3.44
N VAL A 453 -19.91 22.07 3.33
CA VAL A 453 -18.46 21.87 3.42
C VAL A 453 -18.01 20.97 2.28
N GLN A 454 -17.36 21.54 1.27
CA GLN A 454 -16.76 20.79 0.17
C GLN A 454 -15.26 20.61 0.35
N ALA A 455 -14.71 19.51 -0.17
CA ALA A 455 -13.27 19.29 -0.17
C ALA A 455 -12.56 20.41 -0.94
N PHE A 456 -11.63 21.10 -0.29
CA PHE A 456 -10.86 22.23 -0.84
C PHE A 456 -11.71 23.41 -1.30
N GLN A 457 -12.89 23.64 -0.73
CA GLN A 457 -13.84 24.67 -1.21
C GLN A 457 -13.20 26.05 -1.45
N GLN A 458 -12.47 26.58 -0.45
CA GLN A 458 -11.78 27.86 -0.56
C GLN A 458 -10.68 27.82 -1.63
N GLY A 459 -9.97 26.70 -1.76
CA GLY A 459 -8.96 26.47 -2.79
C GLY A 459 -9.54 26.47 -4.19
N GLN A 460 -10.68 25.80 -4.39
CA GLN A 460 -11.41 25.82 -5.66
C GLN A 460 -11.85 27.23 -6.04
N GLU A 461 -12.37 28.00 -5.08
CA GLU A 461 -12.73 29.40 -5.30
C GLU A 461 -11.52 30.27 -5.63
N HIS A 462 -10.40 30.07 -4.93
CA HIS A 462 -9.16 30.78 -5.17
C HIS A 462 -8.64 30.55 -6.59
N LEU A 463 -8.53 29.28 -7.03
CA LEU A 463 -8.09 28.94 -8.38
C LEU A 463 -9.01 29.54 -9.47
N ARG A 464 -10.32 29.59 -9.22
CA ARG A 464 -11.28 30.21 -10.16
C ARG A 464 -11.14 31.73 -10.22
N LYS A 465 -11.10 32.41 -9.06
CA LYS A 465 -11.17 33.87 -8.95
C LYS A 465 -9.84 34.55 -9.21
N ILE A 466 -8.75 33.96 -8.74
CA ILE A 466 -7.40 34.56 -8.79
C ILE A 466 -6.63 34.07 -10.02
N HIS A 467 -6.68 32.76 -10.31
CA HIS A 467 -5.91 32.16 -11.41
C HIS A 467 -6.74 31.92 -12.69
N GLY A 468 -8.05 32.18 -12.67
CA GLY A 468 -8.92 32.04 -13.84
C GLY A 468 -9.07 30.60 -14.34
N LEU A 469 -8.79 29.60 -13.51
CA LEU A 469 -8.92 28.20 -13.88
C LEU A 469 -10.38 27.75 -13.92
N THR A 470 -10.68 26.79 -14.80
CA THR A 470 -11.92 26.02 -14.74
C THR A 470 -11.76 24.93 -13.69
N VAL A 471 -12.55 25.03 -12.61
CA VAL A 471 -12.53 24.07 -11.49
C VAL A 471 -13.94 23.53 -11.28
N ASP A 472 -14.06 22.22 -11.46
CA ASP A 472 -15.28 21.45 -11.31
C ASP A 472 -15.22 20.62 -10.03
N PHE A 473 -16.34 20.47 -9.33
CA PHE A 473 -16.50 19.61 -8.16
C PHE A 473 -17.56 18.56 -8.46
N LEU A 474 -17.17 17.28 -8.44
CA LEU A 474 -18.09 16.19 -8.67
C LEU A 474 -18.52 15.59 -7.34
N GLN A 475 -19.72 15.95 -6.91
CA GLN A 475 -20.35 15.35 -5.74
C GLN A 475 -20.57 13.85 -5.95
N MET A 476 -20.15 13.02 -4.99
CA MET A 476 -20.25 11.56 -5.08
C MET A 476 -21.21 10.98 -4.03
N PRO A 477 -22.05 10.00 -4.38
CA PRO A 477 -22.82 9.24 -3.40
C PRO A 477 -21.91 8.27 -2.65
N ASN A 478 -22.43 7.71 -1.55
CA ASN A 478 -21.75 6.71 -0.74
C ASN A 478 -21.81 5.29 -1.37
N ASP A 479 -21.93 5.17 -2.68
CA ASP A 479 -21.95 3.86 -3.35
C ASP A 479 -20.55 3.23 -3.39
N SER A 480 -20.46 1.98 -3.84
CA SER A 480 -19.18 1.32 -4.14
C SER A 480 -18.31 2.14 -5.09
N SER A 481 -16.99 1.95 -4.99
CA SER A 481 -16.03 2.63 -5.88
C SER A 481 -16.26 2.31 -7.37
N MET A 482 -16.66 1.09 -7.70
CA MET A 482 -17.03 0.70 -9.07
C MET A 482 -18.26 1.45 -9.58
N ALA A 483 -19.31 1.58 -8.77
CA ALA A 483 -20.51 2.33 -9.18
C ALA A 483 -20.18 3.82 -9.37
N ASN A 484 -19.30 4.37 -8.53
CA ASN A 484 -18.82 5.73 -8.62
C ASN A 484 -17.89 5.95 -9.82
N ALA A 485 -17.10 4.95 -10.22
CA ALA A 485 -16.25 4.98 -11.40
C ALA A 485 -17.05 5.22 -12.69
N GLU A 486 -18.19 4.56 -12.85
CA GLU A 486 -19.10 4.77 -13.99
C GLU A 486 -19.66 6.20 -14.05
N ARG A 487 -19.96 6.80 -12.88
CA ARG A 487 -20.43 8.19 -12.78
C ARG A 487 -19.33 9.17 -13.20
N ILE A 488 -18.09 8.92 -12.77
CA ILE A 488 -16.92 9.72 -13.14
C ILE A 488 -16.69 9.64 -14.66
N ALA A 489 -16.75 8.44 -15.24
CA ALA A 489 -16.60 8.24 -16.68
C ALA A 489 -17.69 8.99 -17.47
N ALA A 490 -18.95 8.89 -17.04
CA ALA A 490 -20.06 9.61 -17.67
C ALA A 490 -19.89 11.14 -17.59
N TYR A 491 -19.47 11.65 -16.43
CA TYR A 491 -19.19 13.07 -16.25
C TYR A 491 -18.09 13.57 -17.19
N LEU A 492 -16.94 12.88 -17.22
CA LEU A 492 -15.81 13.24 -18.08
C LEU A 492 -16.19 13.18 -19.55
N ARG A 493 -16.94 12.16 -19.97
CA ARG A 493 -17.41 12.00 -21.35
C ARG A 493 -18.26 13.20 -21.80
N GLU A 494 -19.17 13.67 -20.95
CA GLU A 494 -19.99 14.84 -21.27
C GLU A 494 -19.17 16.13 -21.23
N ALA A 495 -18.34 16.30 -20.19
CA ALA A 495 -17.53 17.49 -20.01
C ALA A 495 -16.52 17.72 -21.15
N MET A 496 -16.00 16.64 -21.76
CA MET A 496 -15.08 16.70 -22.89
C MET A 496 -15.76 17.08 -24.22
N ARG A 497 -17.11 17.03 -24.31
CA ARG A 497 -17.84 17.48 -25.51
C ARG A 497 -17.85 19.00 -25.66
N THR A 498 -17.82 19.72 -24.54
CA THR A 498 -17.95 21.19 -24.51
C THR A 498 -16.60 21.89 -24.41
N ASP A 499 -15.64 21.30 -23.71
CA ASP A 499 -14.27 21.81 -23.58
C ASP A 499 -13.26 20.65 -23.71
N PRO A 500 -12.42 20.63 -24.77
CA PRO A 500 -11.52 19.52 -25.05
C PRO A 500 -10.24 19.55 -24.19
N ARG A 501 -10.04 20.55 -23.32
CA ARG A 501 -8.90 20.57 -22.40
C ARG A 501 -8.99 19.39 -21.44
N LYS A 502 -7.88 18.67 -21.28
CA LYS A 502 -7.80 17.54 -20.34
C LYS A 502 -7.93 18.02 -18.89
N PHE A 503 -8.38 17.11 -18.05
CA PHE A 503 -8.45 17.33 -16.61
C PHE A 503 -7.14 16.97 -15.90
N ILE A 504 -6.80 17.75 -14.87
CA ILE A 504 -6.04 17.29 -13.71
C ILE A 504 -7.08 16.95 -12.64
N VAL A 505 -7.10 15.69 -12.21
CA VAL A 505 -8.06 15.23 -11.20
C VAL A 505 -7.43 15.32 -9.81
N VAL A 506 -8.07 15.99 -8.88
CA VAL A 506 -7.67 16.07 -7.48
C VAL A 506 -8.64 15.24 -6.65
N THR A 507 -8.14 14.18 -6.01
CA THR A 507 -8.95 13.27 -5.20
C THR A 507 -8.63 13.39 -3.72
N TYR A 508 -9.63 13.16 -2.88
CA TYR A 508 -9.50 13.13 -1.42
C TYR A 508 -10.18 11.91 -0.83
N SER A 509 -9.53 11.22 0.11
CA SER A 509 -10.08 10.05 0.82
C SER A 509 -10.61 8.99 -0.16
N LYS A 510 -11.87 8.55 -0.04
CA LYS A 510 -12.53 7.60 -0.97
C LYS A 510 -12.58 8.07 -2.44
N GLY A 511 -12.46 9.37 -2.71
CA GLY A 511 -12.40 9.87 -4.09
C GLY A 511 -11.22 9.27 -4.88
N ALA A 512 -10.16 8.86 -4.19
CA ALA A 512 -9.01 8.20 -4.81
C ALA A 512 -9.38 6.82 -5.39
N PRO A 513 -9.88 5.83 -4.60
CA PRO A 513 -10.31 4.55 -5.17
C PRO A 513 -11.47 4.69 -6.17
N ASP A 514 -12.38 5.66 -6.02
CA ASP A 514 -13.45 5.91 -6.99
C ASP A 514 -12.90 6.30 -8.37
N PHE A 515 -11.91 7.20 -8.41
CA PHE A 515 -11.25 7.59 -9.65
C PHE A 515 -10.34 6.48 -10.20
N MET A 516 -9.59 5.80 -9.32
CA MET A 516 -8.66 4.74 -9.74
C MET A 516 -9.40 3.56 -10.37
N GLU A 517 -10.56 3.17 -9.85
CA GLU A 517 -11.40 2.13 -10.48
C GLU A 517 -11.94 2.57 -11.84
N ALA A 518 -12.12 3.86 -12.12
CA ALA A 518 -12.54 4.31 -13.45
C ALA A 518 -11.49 4.06 -14.55
N LEU A 519 -10.20 4.05 -14.20
CA LEU A 519 -9.11 3.98 -15.19
C LEU A 519 -8.98 2.66 -15.94
N PRO A 520 -9.07 1.46 -15.31
CA PRO A 520 -8.99 0.20 -16.05
C PRO A 520 -10.29 -0.18 -16.76
N TYR A 521 -11.45 0.28 -16.30
CA TYR A 521 -12.76 -0.15 -16.84
C TYR A 521 -13.37 0.84 -17.85
N ASN A 522 -12.89 2.09 -17.91
CA ASN A 522 -13.41 3.12 -18.80
C ASN A 522 -12.26 3.80 -19.59
N PRO A 523 -11.89 3.28 -20.78
CA PRO A 523 -10.75 3.79 -21.57
C PRO A 523 -10.82 5.29 -21.89
N GLU A 524 -12.02 5.86 -22.01
CA GLU A 524 -12.25 7.29 -22.24
C GLU A 524 -11.79 8.18 -21.07
N VAL A 525 -11.71 7.64 -19.85
CA VAL A 525 -11.22 8.39 -18.70
C VAL A 525 -9.75 8.74 -18.89
N ARG A 526 -8.94 7.80 -19.40
CA ARG A 526 -7.51 8.03 -19.67
C ARG A 526 -7.28 9.04 -20.78
N SER A 527 -8.18 9.13 -21.77
CA SER A 527 -8.06 10.14 -22.82
C SER A 527 -8.46 11.53 -22.36
N ALA A 528 -9.42 11.63 -21.42
CA ALA A 528 -9.90 12.89 -20.83
C ALA A 528 -8.98 13.47 -19.75
N VAL A 529 -8.14 12.66 -19.11
CA VAL A 529 -7.30 13.06 -17.96
C VAL A 529 -5.82 13.12 -18.36
N ALA A 530 -5.11 14.15 -17.87
CA ALA A 530 -3.67 14.31 -18.07
C ALA A 530 -2.85 13.73 -16.90
N ALA A 531 -3.33 13.91 -15.68
CA ALA A 531 -2.74 13.40 -14.44
C ALA A 531 -3.78 13.43 -13.31
N TYR A 532 -3.47 12.78 -12.19
CA TYR A 532 -4.25 12.91 -10.97
C TYR A 532 -3.36 13.02 -9.73
N VAL A 533 -3.85 13.76 -8.74
CA VAL A 533 -3.22 13.90 -7.42
C VAL A 533 -4.17 13.41 -6.34
N THR A 534 -3.67 12.53 -5.47
CA THR A 534 -4.37 12.05 -4.28
C THR A 534 -3.87 12.84 -3.07
N ILE A 535 -4.78 13.47 -2.33
CA ILE A 535 -4.48 14.13 -1.06
C ILE A 535 -5.18 13.34 0.03
N ALA A 536 -4.43 12.67 0.90
CA ALA A 536 -4.96 11.72 1.88
C ALA A 536 -5.97 10.73 1.23
N GLY A 537 -5.64 10.21 0.04
CA GLY A 537 -6.52 9.30 -0.71
C GLY A 537 -6.45 7.88 -0.15
N ALA A 538 -7.56 7.15 -0.08
CA ALA A 538 -7.61 5.78 0.45
C ALA A 538 -7.12 4.73 -0.58
N VAL A 539 -5.87 4.84 -1.03
CA VAL A 539 -5.28 4.05 -2.11
C VAL A 539 -5.14 2.58 -1.72
N GLY A 540 -4.52 2.30 -0.57
CA GLY A 540 -4.30 0.98 0.01
C GLY A 540 -5.45 0.49 0.91
N GLY A 541 -6.49 1.31 1.09
CA GLY A 541 -7.59 1.08 2.02
C GLY A 541 -7.29 1.53 3.45
N THR A 542 -8.06 1.02 4.41
CA THR A 542 -7.84 1.28 5.84
C THR A 542 -8.26 0.09 6.71
N PRO A 543 -7.49 -0.25 7.75
CA PRO A 543 -7.89 -1.22 8.76
C PRO A 543 -9.23 -0.87 9.44
N ILE A 544 -9.59 0.42 9.52
CA ILE A 544 -10.86 0.85 10.11
C ILE A 544 -12.05 0.22 9.37
N ALA A 545 -11.98 0.12 8.04
CA ALA A 545 -13.07 -0.39 7.22
C ALA A 545 -13.32 -1.90 7.39
N GLU A 546 -12.35 -2.65 7.92
CA GLU A 546 -12.47 -4.10 8.14
C GLU A 546 -13.41 -4.43 9.30
N THR A 547 -13.53 -3.52 10.26
CA THR A 547 -14.34 -3.71 11.48
C THR A 547 -15.78 -3.20 11.35
N MET A 548 -16.14 -2.57 10.22
CA MET A 548 -17.41 -1.83 10.08
C MET A 548 -18.47 -2.34 9.07
N PRO A 549 -18.75 -3.65 8.85
CA PRO A 549 -19.65 -4.02 7.75
C PRO A 549 -21.16 -4.03 8.07
N ALA A 550 -21.62 -3.71 9.30
CA ALA A 550 -23.05 -3.88 9.65
C ALA A 550 -23.71 -2.76 10.49
N MET A 551 -22.94 -1.83 11.05
CA MET A 551 -23.45 -0.79 11.97
C MET A 551 -23.29 0.65 11.45
N ALA A 552 -22.54 0.86 10.37
CA ALA A 552 -22.25 2.20 9.82
C ALA A 552 -23.53 2.97 9.42
N GLN A 553 -24.50 2.29 8.79
CA GLN A 553 -25.77 2.91 8.40
C GLN A 553 -26.59 3.38 9.62
N ARG A 554 -26.69 2.54 10.66
CA ARG A 554 -27.41 2.87 11.92
C ARG A 554 -26.79 4.07 12.64
N TYR A 555 -25.50 4.31 12.45
CA TYR A 555 -24.76 5.40 13.11
C TYR A 555 -24.93 6.74 12.38
N VAL A 556 -24.92 6.73 11.04
CA VAL A 556 -25.23 7.92 10.23
C VAL A 556 -26.66 8.38 10.45
N ASP A 557 -27.60 7.44 10.58
CA ASP A 557 -28.98 7.72 10.96
C ASP A 557 -29.08 8.36 12.37
N ALA A 558 -28.19 7.99 13.30
CA ALA A 558 -28.13 8.54 14.66
C ALA A 558 -27.43 9.91 14.76
N LEU A 559 -26.46 10.20 13.88
CA LEU A 559 -25.69 11.46 13.86
C LEU A 559 -26.44 12.62 13.18
N HIS A 560 -27.65 12.40 12.67
CA HIS A 560 -28.47 13.43 12.00
C HIS A 560 -27.71 14.18 10.87
N LEU A 561 -26.82 13.50 10.14
CA LEU A 561 -25.93 14.07 9.11
C LEU A 561 -26.66 14.47 7.79
N GLY A 562 -27.92 14.92 7.87
CA GLY A 562 -28.72 15.24 6.69
C GLY A 562 -29.05 14.01 5.83
N SER A 563 -29.61 14.24 4.64
CA SER A 563 -29.95 13.16 3.70
C SER A 563 -28.72 12.74 2.89
N CYS A 564 -28.05 11.67 3.30
CA CYS A 564 -26.96 11.06 2.54
C CYS A 564 -27.48 10.31 1.31
N GLN A 565 -26.77 10.39 0.18
CA GLN A 565 -27.05 9.57 -1.01
C GLN A 565 -26.20 8.29 -1.01
N GLY A 566 -26.75 7.20 -1.57
CA GLY A 566 -26.04 5.94 -1.81
C GLY A 566 -25.96 4.99 -0.62
N ASN A 567 -25.20 3.89 -0.77
CA ASN A 567 -25.10 2.81 0.21
C ASN A 567 -23.78 2.83 1.00
N LEU A 568 -23.79 3.43 2.19
CA LEU A 568 -22.59 3.58 3.01
C LEU A 568 -21.86 2.27 3.30
N THR A 569 -22.57 1.15 3.42
CA THR A 569 -21.96 -0.16 3.64
C THR A 569 -21.07 -0.57 2.47
N GLU A 570 -21.52 -0.32 1.24
CA GLU A 570 -20.73 -0.58 0.03
C GLU A 570 -19.53 0.36 -0.08
N ALA A 571 -19.69 1.63 0.32
CA ALA A 571 -18.56 2.55 0.38
C ALA A 571 -17.46 2.06 1.32
N PHE A 572 -17.80 1.63 2.54
CA PHE A 572 -16.83 1.07 3.48
C PHE A 572 -16.25 -0.26 2.97
N TRP A 573 -17.02 -1.08 2.27
CA TRP A 573 -16.47 -2.29 1.65
C TRP A 573 -15.40 -1.97 0.61
N SER A 574 -15.59 -0.93 -0.19
CA SER A 574 -14.57 -0.38 -1.11
C SER A 574 -13.36 0.24 -0.39
N LEU A 575 -13.40 0.47 0.92
CA LEU A 575 -12.27 1.03 1.66
C LEU A 575 -11.48 -0.03 2.43
N ARG A 576 -11.87 -1.32 2.37
CA ARG A 576 -11.13 -2.39 3.06
C ARG A 576 -9.76 -2.61 2.42
N SER A 577 -8.77 -2.90 3.27
CA SER A 577 -7.39 -3.06 2.85
C SER A 577 -7.19 -4.23 1.89
N ASP A 578 -7.88 -5.36 2.10
CA ASP A 578 -7.83 -6.54 1.23
C ASP A 578 -8.34 -6.21 -0.18
N VAL A 579 -9.49 -5.53 -0.28
CA VAL A 579 -10.10 -5.12 -1.55
C VAL A 579 -9.19 -4.16 -2.32
N ARG A 580 -8.56 -3.21 -1.61
CA ARG A 580 -7.68 -2.21 -2.23
C ARG A 580 -6.32 -2.73 -2.62
N LYS A 581 -5.71 -3.56 -1.79
CA LYS A 581 -4.44 -4.23 -2.12
C LYS A 581 -4.62 -5.21 -3.27
N ALA A 582 -5.76 -5.92 -3.36
CA ALA A 582 -6.10 -6.74 -4.51
C ALA A 582 -6.23 -5.89 -5.79
N PHE A 583 -6.97 -4.78 -5.75
CA PHE A 583 -7.07 -3.87 -6.89
C PHE A 583 -5.70 -3.36 -7.38
N LEU A 584 -4.83 -2.91 -6.46
CA LEU A 584 -3.47 -2.46 -6.79
C LEU A 584 -2.56 -3.59 -7.30
N THR A 585 -2.88 -4.85 -6.96
CA THR A 585 -2.18 -6.03 -7.46
C THR A 585 -2.64 -6.39 -8.88
N ASP A 586 -3.91 -6.15 -9.18
CA ASP A 586 -4.50 -6.39 -10.49
C ASP A 586 -4.13 -5.29 -11.48
N HIS A 587 -3.96 -4.06 -10.97
CA HIS A 587 -3.71 -2.86 -11.76
C HIS A 587 -2.45 -2.12 -11.27
N PRO A 588 -1.23 -2.67 -11.53
CA PRO A 588 0.05 -2.06 -11.10
C PRO A 588 0.31 -0.67 -11.65
N ASP A 589 -0.23 -0.42 -12.84
CA ASP A 589 -0.10 0.81 -13.58
C ASP A 589 -1.47 1.16 -14.14
N LEU A 590 -1.94 2.36 -13.78
CA LEU A 590 -3.22 2.89 -14.20
C LEU A 590 -3.11 3.75 -15.47
N GLY A 591 -1.91 3.88 -16.04
CA GLY A 591 -1.67 4.52 -17.33
C GLY A 591 -1.75 6.04 -17.30
N LEU A 592 -1.64 6.65 -16.12
CA LEU A 592 -1.61 8.11 -15.92
C LEU A 592 -0.55 8.50 -14.89
N PRO A 593 0.13 9.64 -15.05
CA PRO A 593 0.92 10.23 -13.99
C PRO A 593 0.07 10.45 -12.73
N ALA A 594 0.48 9.79 -11.64
CA ALA A 594 -0.17 9.87 -10.34
C ALA A 594 0.73 10.62 -9.36
N PHE A 595 0.14 11.46 -8.51
CA PHE A 595 0.85 12.20 -7.47
C PHE A 595 0.18 11.90 -6.12
N SER A 596 0.95 11.78 -5.05
CA SER A 596 0.40 11.49 -3.72
C SER A 596 0.97 12.41 -2.67
N LEU A 597 0.07 13.05 -1.92
CA LEU A 597 0.36 13.80 -0.71
C LEU A 597 -0.33 13.10 0.47
N ALA A 598 0.45 12.62 1.41
CA ALA A 598 -0.09 12.03 2.63
C ALA A 598 -0.44 13.12 3.66
N ALA A 599 -1.32 12.78 4.60
CA ALA A 599 -1.48 13.50 5.85
C ALA A 599 -0.98 12.60 6.99
N VAL A 600 -0.36 13.20 8.01
CA VAL A 600 0.00 12.53 9.26
C VAL A 600 -0.20 13.51 10.41
N SER A 601 -0.86 13.05 11.46
CA SER A 601 -1.02 13.80 12.71
C SER A 601 -0.41 13.06 13.90
N GLU A 602 -0.12 13.81 14.94
CA GLU A 602 0.28 13.37 16.26
C GLU A 602 -0.89 13.55 17.25
N PRO A 603 -0.87 12.93 18.43
CA PRO A 603 -1.94 13.12 19.42
C PRO A 603 -2.19 14.59 19.77
N GLY A 604 -1.15 15.43 19.75
CA GLY A 604 -1.23 16.85 20.11
C GLY A 604 -1.81 17.76 19.03
N ASN A 605 -2.00 17.28 17.80
CA ASN A 605 -2.58 18.05 16.68
C ASN A 605 -3.61 17.24 15.89
N THR A 606 -4.22 16.24 16.54
CA THR A 606 -5.36 15.47 16.03
C THR A 606 -6.63 15.98 16.69
N SER A 607 -7.64 16.32 15.91
CA SER A 607 -8.95 16.74 16.42
C SER A 607 -9.55 15.75 17.41
N ASN A 608 -10.21 16.23 18.47
CA ASN A 608 -10.78 15.38 19.53
C ASN A 608 -11.68 14.26 19.00
N MET A 609 -12.51 14.56 17.99
CA MET A 609 -13.41 13.58 17.36
C MET A 609 -12.66 12.42 16.67
N LEU A 610 -11.40 12.62 16.33
CA LEU A 610 -10.58 11.70 15.55
C LEU A 610 -9.56 10.92 16.40
N GLN A 611 -9.42 11.28 17.68
CA GLN A 611 -8.44 10.69 18.60
C GLN A 611 -8.59 9.18 18.79
N GLU A 612 -9.83 8.67 18.83
CA GLU A 612 -10.05 7.23 19.00
C GLU A 612 -9.55 6.44 17.79
N ASN A 613 -9.90 6.87 16.58
CA ASN A 613 -9.42 6.23 15.37
C ASN A 613 -7.90 6.36 15.22
N TRP A 614 -7.32 7.51 15.58
CA TRP A 614 -5.87 7.68 15.61
C TRP A 614 -5.20 6.63 16.52
N ARG A 615 -5.76 6.35 17.70
CA ARG A 615 -5.21 5.33 18.62
C ARG A 615 -5.34 3.92 18.06
N VAL A 616 -6.46 3.61 17.40
CA VAL A 616 -6.66 2.31 16.73
C VAL A 616 -5.62 2.13 15.61
N LEU A 617 -5.46 3.14 14.74
CA LEU A 617 -4.48 3.07 13.65
C LEU A 617 -3.04 3.08 14.15
N ALA A 618 -2.75 3.75 15.26
CA ALA A 618 -1.42 3.78 15.88
C ALA A 618 -0.95 2.40 16.37
N ALA A 619 -1.86 1.42 16.53
CA ALA A 619 -1.49 0.02 16.75
C ALA A 619 -0.81 -0.58 15.52
N TYR A 620 -1.28 -0.23 14.31
CA TYR A 620 -0.71 -0.68 13.04
C TYR A 620 0.50 0.16 12.62
N ASP A 621 0.35 1.49 12.60
CA ASP A 621 1.43 2.45 12.37
C ASP A 621 1.08 3.82 12.98
N LYS A 622 2.02 4.40 13.72
CA LYS A 622 1.87 5.73 14.33
C LYS A 622 1.78 6.84 13.28
N ARG A 623 2.25 6.59 12.07
CA ARG A 623 2.16 7.53 10.94
C ARG A 623 0.81 7.36 10.25
N ASN A 624 -0.20 8.00 10.83
CA ASN A 624 -1.58 7.99 10.31
C ASN A 624 -2.22 9.37 10.48
N ASP A 625 -3.31 9.60 9.76
CA ASP A 625 -4.08 10.85 9.81
C ASP A 625 -5.40 10.71 10.58
N SER A 626 -5.56 9.65 11.38
CA SER A 626 -6.80 9.16 12.02
C SER A 626 -7.81 8.42 11.15
N GLN A 627 -7.61 8.30 9.84
CA GLN A 627 -8.47 7.48 8.97
C GLN A 627 -7.67 6.51 8.12
N LEU A 628 -6.48 6.91 7.68
CA LEU A 628 -5.59 6.17 6.81
C LEU A 628 -4.18 6.12 7.42
N LEU A 629 -3.50 4.99 7.23
CA LEU A 629 -2.05 4.94 7.44
C LEU A 629 -1.37 5.69 6.30
N GLN A 630 -0.26 6.39 6.57
CA GLN A 630 0.49 7.12 5.55
C GLN A 630 0.82 6.23 4.35
N SER A 631 1.27 4.99 4.59
CA SER A 631 1.64 4.02 3.55
C SER A 631 0.48 3.69 2.61
N ASP A 632 -0.75 3.68 3.12
CA ASP A 632 -1.96 3.37 2.35
C ASP A 632 -2.52 4.59 1.61
N THR A 633 -1.88 5.77 1.72
CA THR A 633 -2.30 6.97 0.98
C THR A 633 -1.62 7.15 -0.37
N LEU A 634 -0.64 6.30 -0.66
CA LEU A 634 0.36 6.57 -1.68
C LEU A 634 0.18 5.66 -2.89
N VAL A 635 0.03 6.25 -4.06
CA VAL A 635 -0.13 5.52 -5.31
C VAL A 635 1.19 4.81 -5.67
N PRO A 636 1.19 3.48 -5.89
CA PRO A 636 2.37 2.78 -6.36
C PRO A 636 2.90 3.38 -7.66
N ASN A 637 4.24 3.54 -7.75
CA ASN A 637 4.90 4.18 -8.89
C ASN A 637 4.50 5.66 -9.12
N GLY A 638 3.72 6.29 -8.24
CA GLY A 638 3.39 7.70 -8.33
C GLY A 638 4.55 8.63 -7.93
N TYR A 639 4.39 9.92 -8.21
CA TYR A 639 5.21 10.98 -7.66
C TYR A 639 4.84 11.26 -6.20
N TYR A 640 5.83 11.30 -5.33
CA TYR A 640 5.64 11.59 -3.91
C TYR A 640 5.77 13.08 -3.64
N LEU A 641 4.72 13.70 -3.08
CA LEU A 641 4.70 15.14 -2.79
C LEU A 641 5.08 15.47 -1.34
N GLY A 642 5.20 14.47 -0.47
CA GLY A 642 5.51 14.67 0.95
C GLY A 642 4.36 14.32 1.89
N VAL A 643 4.42 14.89 3.09
CA VAL A 643 3.43 14.72 4.15
C VAL A 643 2.99 16.08 4.70
N ALA A 644 1.68 16.30 4.75
CA ALA A 644 1.05 17.37 5.50
C ALA A 644 0.90 16.99 6.98
N ARG A 645 1.31 17.88 7.89
CA ARG A 645 1.29 17.67 9.35
C ARG A 645 -0.07 18.03 9.95
N THR A 646 -1.08 17.23 9.64
CA THR A 646 -2.48 17.51 10.01
C THR A 646 -3.31 16.23 10.00
N ASP A 647 -4.48 16.25 10.64
CA ASP A 647 -5.44 15.14 10.58
C ASP A 647 -6.18 15.06 9.23
N HIS A 648 -6.86 13.93 9.01
CA HIS A 648 -7.51 13.57 7.76
C HIS A 648 -8.54 14.61 7.31
N LEU A 649 -9.29 15.21 8.24
CA LEU A 649 -10.34 16.16 7.88
C LEU A 649 -9.75 17.54 7.62
N ALA A 650 -8.80 17.98 8.43
CA ALA A 650 -8.17 19.29 8.33
C ALA A 650 -7.38 19.47 7.03
N VAL A 651 -6.82 18.41 6.43
CA VAL A 651 -6.08 18.54 5.15
C VAL A 651 -6.96 19.04 3.99
N ALA A 652 -8.27 18.80 4.02
CA ALA A 652 -9.16 19.07 2.88
C ALA A 652 -10.47 19.79 3.23
N LEU A 653 -10.99 19.67 4.46
CA LEU A 653 -12.31 20.15 4.85
C LEU A 653 -12.19 21.30 5.86
N GLY A 654 -12.66 22.49 5.48
CA GLY A 654 -12.66 23.70 6.30
C GLY A 654 -13.81 23.74 7.32
N TYR A 655 -13.86 22.78 8.23
CA TYR A 655 -14.85 22.74 9.30
C TYR A 655 -14.74 23.89 10.32
N GLU A 656 -13.61 24.59 10.37
CA GLU A 656 -13.48 25.85 11.13
C GLU A 656 -14.52 26.91 10.72
N TYR A 657 -15.01 26.83 9.47
CA TYR A 657 -16.06 27.70 8.93
C TYR A 657 -17.47 27.12 9.07
N SER A 658 -17.63 25.94 9.69
CA SER A 658 -18.94 25.30 9.85
C SER A 658 -19.88 26.17 10.70
N PRO A 659 -21.15 26.33 10.31
CA PRO A 659 -22.13 27.04 11.15
C PRO A 659 -22.46 26.25 12.43
N ASP A 660 -22.16 24.96 12.49
CA ASP A 660 -22.38 24.11 13.64
C ASP A 660 -21.26 24.28 14.69
N GLY A 661 -21.60 24.84 15.85
CA GLY A 661 -20.67 25.05 16.96
C GLY A 661 -20.14 23.77 17.61
N TYR A 662 -20.90 22.67 17.57
CA TYR A 662 -20.44 21.38 18.08
C TYR A 662 -19.38 20.79 17.14
N ILE A 663 -19.63 20.80 15.83
CA ILE A 663 -18.65 20.32 14.83
C ILE A 663 -17.35 21.12 14.97
N ARG A 664 -17.44 22.45 15.07
CA ARG A 664 -16.25 23.31 15.28
C ARG A 664 -15.49 22.99 16.57
N GLY A 665 -16.19 22.74 17.68
CA GLY A 665 -15.56 22.40 18.95
C GLY A 665 -14.96 20.99 19.00
N ALA A 666 -15.53 20.03 18.25
CA ALA A 666 -15.05 18.65 18.18
C ALA A 666 -13.90 18.47 17.19
N LEU A 667 -13.81 19.34 16.18
CA LEU A 667 -12.74 19.44 15.19
C LEU A 667 -11.80 20.61 15.50
N ASP A 668 -11.24 20.58 16.70
CA ASP A 668 -10.47 21.66 17.33
C ASP A 668 -9.07 21.89 16.73
N TYR A 669 -8.58 20.96 15.91
CA TYR A 669 -7.33 21.11 15.16
C TYR A 669 -7.56 21.25 13.65
N ASN A 670 -8.67 21.88 13.25
CA ASN A 670 -9.01 22.08 11.85
C ASN A 670 -8.33 23.30 11.20
N HIS A 671 -7.56 24.12 11.91
CA HIS A 671 -6.91 25.28 11.32
C HIS A 671 -5.65 24.89 10.50
N PHE A 672 -5.75 24.93 9.16
CA PHE A 672 -4.69 24.49 8.25
C PHE A 672 -4.75 25.27 6.92
N PRO A 673 -3.59 25.63 6.30
CA PRO A 673 -3.53 26.44 5.07
C PRO A 673 -3.89 25.64 3.81
N ARG A 674 -5.18 25.29 3.70
CA ARG A 674 -5.73 24.43 2.64
C ARG A 674 -5.67 25.07 1.26
N VAL A 675 -5.81 26.39 1.16
CA VAL A 675 -5.79 27.08 -0.15
C VAL A 675 -4.38 27.01 -0.73
N ALA A 676 -3.36 27.34 0.07
CA ALA A 676 -1.97 27.22 -0.34
C ALA A 676 -1.58 25.77 -0.68
N LEU A 677 -2.04 24.78 0.10
CA LEU A 677 -1.80 23.37 -0.18
C LEU A 677 -2.39 22.92 -1.52
N PHE A 678 -3.67 23.26 -1.75
CA PHE A 678 -4.41 22.87 -2.95
C PHE A 678 -3.81 23.51 -4.21
N GLU A 679 -3.46 24.79 -4.14
CA GLU A 679 -2.79 25.48 -5.25
C GLU A 679 -1.40 24.90 -5.53
N ALA A 680 -0.59 24.67 -4.50
CA ALA A 680 0.75 24.10 -4.67
C ALA A 680 0.71 22.72 -5.35
N ALA A 681 -0.29 21.90 -5.02
CA ALA A 681 -0.48 20.60 -5.64
C ALA A 681 -0.79 20.74 -7.13
N VAL A 682 -1.71 21.65 -7.50
CA VAL A 682 -2.05 21.90 -8.90
C VAL A 682 -0.86 22.47 -9.68
N ARG A 683 -0.12 23.44 -9.11
CA ARG A 683 1.09 24.02 -9.72
C ARG A 683 2.13 22.95 -10.03
N LEU A 684 2.46 22.12 -9.06
CA LEU A 684 3.49 21.10 -9.23
C LEU A 684 3.12 20.06 -10.28
N VAL A 685 1.86 19.65 -10.34
CA VAL A 685 1.39 18.73 -11.39
C VAL A 685 1.54 19.35 -12.76
N ILE A 686 1.14 20.62 -12.94
CA ILE A 686 1.29 21.34 -14.21
C ILE A 686 2.76 21.47 -14.62
N GLU A 687 3.63 21.89 -13.70
CA GLU A 687 5.08 22.03 -13.96
C GLU A 687 5.71 20.69 -14.34
N THR A 688 5.34 19.61 -13.65
CA THR A 688 5.82 18.27 -13.95
C THR A 688 5.36 17.81 -15.33
N LEU A 689 4.10 18.04 -15.70
CA LEU A 689 3.56 17.70 -17.02
C LEU A 689 4.23 18.49 -18.15
N GLN A 690 4.63 19.75 -17.92
CA GLN A 690 5.30 20.57 -18.92
C GLN A 690 6.76 20.16 -19.15
N THR A 691 7.45 19.73 -18.10
CA THR A 691 8.87 19.32 -18.18
C THR A 691 9.06 17.90 -18.71
N SER A 692 8.05 17.04 -18.59
CA SER A 692 8.09 15.64 -19.08
C SER A 692 7.59 15.46 -20.52
N VAL A 693 7.13 16.53 -21.18
CA VAL A 693 6.83 16.55 -22.63
C VAL A 693 8.07 17.05 -23.37
N PRO A 694 8.68 16.27 -24.29
CA PRO A 694 9.78 16.80 -25.11
C PRO A 694 9.26 17.99 -25.94
N PRO A 695 10.06 19.05 -26.15
CA PRO A 695 9.64 20.16 -26.98
C PRO A 695 9.25 19.62 -28.36
N ARG A 696 8.03 19.91 -28.82
CA ARG A 696 7.65 19.59 -30.20
C ARG A 696 8.57 20.36 -31.14
N PRO A 697 9.13 19.72 -32.19
CA PRO A 697 9.86 20.43 -33.23
C PRO A 697 8.99 21.45 -33.95
#